data_AF-A0A232F7F5-F1
#
_entry.id   AF-A0A232F7F5-F1
#
_cell.length_a   1.000
_cell.length_b   1.000
_cell.length_c   1.000
_cell.angle_alpha   90.00
_cell.angle_beta   90.00
_cell.angle_gamma   90.00
#
_symmetry.space_group_name_H-M   'P 1'
#
loop_
_entity.id
_entity.type
_entity.pdbx_description
1 polymer ?
#
loop_
_entity_poly.entity_id
_entity_poly.type
_entity_poly.pdbx_seq_one_letter_code
_entity_poly.pdbx_strand_id
1 'polypeptide(L)'
;MSVVNFIVVPTKNAINEAFKGREPWEIVGMTSTSVLAAVWLYNFVHDDDESIYERMRKMAMRLLRCCPKIRDKIDGELKKLNEEFERETINRTKGVPYVTSLPAQGIDREQIIKLVERSVYLGNYDWKNGRVSGCVYRNAESELKDLVKEVYSLASLTNPLHPDVFPGVCKMEAEVVRISCRLFGGDDNSCGTMTTGGTESILLACKAFRDYAREYKGIKKPEMVVPVTAHSAFDKAAQFLKIRMRLVPVNPDSLTVSIEGMKRAINRNTVLEDSLNPREDPKIRVEGDVRPDDAEATNEDTLTVRDTLRVSYVFRGTFSEVSALKISDAIIPYSGKFAKIFNIPNISRLKIQCTLFLQKLVCSAPNFPYGTMDNIERISRLGLEHDIPVHVDACLGGFLVCFMREAGYTLPDFDFRLSGVSSISADTHKYGYAPKGSSVILYRHKKYRHHQFTISTDWPGGIYGSPTVNGSRAGGIIAACWATMMYFGMEGYVKATKDIIDTTQYIERELRGMNNIYVFGTPMTSVIAVGSHDFGIYRLSQALNARGWNLNTLQFPSAIHICVTHVHTEPGVAQQFVDDVRFELEKIMQTPEEEAEGIYALYGSAQTIPDRSVVGEITKSFIDSMYYTPPYGTETLDVQLDARHQNSDSKAS
;
A
#
# COMPACT_ATOMS: atom_id res chain seq x y z
N MET A 1 47.93 -37.25 -14.56
CA MET A 1 46.83 -38.13 -14.95
C MET A 1 45.64 -37.75 -14.10
N SER A 2 44.68 -37.12 -14.75
CA SER A 2 43.77 -36.16 -14.14
C SER A 2 42.51 -36.82 -13.57
N VAL A 3 41.83 -36.08 -12.69
CA VAL A 3 40.46 -36.28 -12.17
C VAL A 3 39.47 -36.86 -13.20
N VAL A 4 39.73 -36.64 -14.49
CA VAL A 4 39.01 -37.20 -15.63
C VAL A 4 38.94 -38.74 -15.62
N ASN A 5 40.04 -39.46 -15.35
CA ASN A 5 40.02 -40.92 -15.45
C ASN A 5 39.38 -41.63 -14.23
N PHE A 6 39.45 -41.01 -13.05
CA PHE A 6 38.93 -41.62 -11.82
C PHE A 6 37.45 -41.32 -11.55
N ILE A 7 36.93 -40.20 -12.08
CA ILE A 7 35.54 -39.77 -11.83
C ILE A 7 34.75 -39.77 -13.14
N VAL A 8 35.26 -39.13 -14.19
CA VAL A 8 34.46 -38.90 -15.41
C VAL A 8 34.20 -40.19 -16.19
N VAL A 9 35.19 -41.09 -16.31
CA VAL A 9 35.04 -42.34 -17.06
C VAL A 9 34.07 -43.32 -16.38
N PRO A 10 34.17 -43.61 -15.06
CA PRO A 10 33.19 -44.44 -14.36
C PRO A 10 31.79 -43.83 -14.37
N THR A 11 31.65 -42.53 -14.14
CA THR A 11 30.34 -41.83 -14.18
C THR A 11 29.72 -41.88 -15.58
N LYS A 12 30.50 -41.66 -16.64
CA LYS A 12 30.03 -41.76 -18.03
C LYS A 12 29.52 -43.18 -18.33
N ASN A 13 30.27 -44.20 -17.95
CA ASN A 13 29.88 -45.59 -18.20
C ASN A 13 28.63 -45.98 -17.40
N ALA A 14 28.52 -45.53 -16.16
CA ALA A 14 27.32 -45.75 -15.33
C ALA A 14 26.08 -45.04 -15.91
N ILE A 15 26.20 -43.80 -16.39
CA ILE A 15 25.12 -43.07 -17.05
C ILE A 15 24.70 -43.79 -18.34
N ASN A 16 25.67 -44.18 -19.18
CA ASN A 16 25.39 -44.88 -20.43
C ASN A 16 24.71 -46.24 -20.21
N GLU A 17 25.09 -46.98 -19.18
CA GLU A 17 24.40 -48.23 -18.81
C GLU A 17 23.00 -47.97 -18.23
N ALA A 18 22.79 -46.91 -17.46
CA ALA A 18 21.47 -46.55 -16.94
C ALA A 18 20.45 -46.16 -18.04
N PHE A 19 20.94 -45.67 -19.19
CA PHE A 19 20.12 -45.31 -20.35
C PHE A 19 20.16 -46.33 -21.50
N LYS A 20 20.79 -47.50 -21.29
CA LYS A 20 20.92 -48.54 -22.31
C LYS A 20 19.55 -49.15 -22.64
N GLY A 21 19.29 -49.32 -23.94
CA GLY A 21 18.03 -49.88 -24.43
C GLY A 21 16.84 -48.93 -24.39
N ARG A 22 17.07 -47.62 -24.16
CA ARG A 22 16.04 -46.59 -24.24
C ARG A 22 16.10 -45.84 -25.56
N GLU A 23 14.93 -45.47 -26.06
CA GLU A 23 14.80 -44.65 -27.27
C GLU A 23 15.25 -43.21 -27.00
N PRO A 24 15.78 -42.48 -28.01
CA PRO A 24 16.28 -41.11 -27.82
C PRO A 24 15.27 -40.14 -27.17
N TRP A 25 13.97 -40.28 -27.45
CA TRP A 25 12.93 -39.44 -26.86
C TRP A 25 12.70 -39.74 -25.37
N GLU A 26 12.89 -40.99 -24.93
CA GLU A 26 12.78 -41.39 -23.52
C GLU A 26 13.92 -40.77 -22.71
N ILE A 27 15.14 -40.77 -23.26
CA ILE A 27 16.31 -40.15 -22.63
C ILE A 27 16.09 -38.65 -22.46
N VAL A 28 15.59 -37.96 -23.50
CA VAL A 28 15.24 -36.53 -23.44
C VAL A 28 14.13 -36.27 -22.43
N GLY A 29 13.08 -37.09 -22.41
CA GLY A 29 11.97 -36.99 -21.46
C GLY A 29 12.40 -37.18 -20.01
N MET A 30 13.19 -38.22 -19.72
CA MET A 30 13.72 -38.51 -18.39
C MET A 30 14.67 -37.40 -17.92
N THR A 31 15.57 -36.92 -18.79
CA THR A 31 16.53 -35.87 -18.45
C THR A 31 15.81 -34.54 -18.20
N SER A 32 14.87 -34.15 -19.08
CA SER A 32 14.11 -32.92 -18.91
C SER A 32 13.24 -32.96 -17.65
N THR A 33 12.56 -34.08 -17.39
CA THR A 33 11.71 -34.24 -16.21
C THR A 33 12.51 -34.24 -14.92
N SER A 34 13.65 -34.92 -14.88
CA SER A 34 14.52 -34.95 -13.69
C SER A 34 15.17 -33.59 -13.41
N VAL A 35 15.60 -32.86 -14.45
CA VAL A 35 16.10 -31.48 -14.30
C VAL A 35 14.99 -30.55 -13.81
N LEU A 36 13.80 -30.59 -14.41
CA LEU A 36 12.66 -29.79 -13.96
C LEU A 36 12.24 -30.13 -12.53
N ALA A 37 12.23 -31.42 -12.17
CA ALA A 37 11.93 -31.87 -10.81
C ALA A 37 13.01 -31.44 -9.81
N ALA A 38 14.29 -31.47 -10.19
CA ALA A 38 15.38 -30.99 -9.36
C ALA A 38 15.34 -29.47 -9.18
N VAL A 39 15.05 -28.71 -10.23
CA VAL A 39 14.86 -27.25 -10.15
C VAL A 39 13.63 -26.92 -9.30
N TRP A 40 12.53 -27.63 -9.50
CA TRP A 40 11.32 -27.48 -8.69
C TRP A 40 11.60 -27.80 -7.22
N LEU A 41 12.29 -28.91 -6.92
CA LEU A 41 12.62 -29.31 -5.55
C LEU A 41 13.61 -28.33 -4.91
N TYR A 42 14.62 -27.89 -5.67
CA TYR A 42 15.56 -26.87 -5.22
C TYR A 42 14.82 -25.59 -4.85
N ASN A 43 13.93 -25.10 -5.72
CA ASN A 43 13.07 -23.95 -5.43
C ASN A 43 12.13 -24.24 -4.25
N PHE A 44 11.51 -25.41 -4.18
CA PHE A 44 10.59 -25.76 -3.10
C PHE A 44 11.27 -25.81 -1.73
N VAL A 45 12.54 -26.22 -1.66
CA VAL A 45 13.34 -26.28 -0.42
C VAL A 45 13.97 -24.92 -0.09
N HIS A 46 14.46 -24.19 -1.09
CA HIS A 46 15.20 -22.94 -0.96
C HIS A 46 14.36 -21.69 -1.26
N ASP A 47 13.04 -21.83 -1.40
CA ASP A 47 12.14 -20.69 -1.40
C ASP A 47 12.23 -20.04 -0.01
N ASP A 48 12.86 -18.88 0.01
CA ASP A 48 13.15 -18.18 1.24
C ASP A 48 11.87 -17.62 1.88
N ASP A 49 10.77 -17.49 1.14
CA ASP A 49 9.58 -16.71 1.54
C ASP A 49 8.76 -17.39 2.65
N GLU A 50 8.71 -18.73 2.66
CA GLU A 50 7.85 -19.52 3.55
C GLU A 50 8.62 -20.68 4.20
N SER A 51 8.21 -21.12 5.39
CA SER A 51 8.79 -22.32 6.01
C SER A 51 8.45 -23.56 5.16
N ILE A 52 9.28 -24.61 5.23
CA ILE A 52 8.98 -25.88 4.57
C ILE A 52 7.62 -26.43 5.05
N TYR A 53 7.33 -26.27 6.34
CA TYR A 53 6.04 -26.63 6.92
C TYR A 53 4.86 -25.89 6.25
N GLU A 54 4.94 -24.57 6.10
CA GLU A 54 3.87 -23.79 5.44
C GLU A 54 3.71 -24.17 3.97
N ARG A 55 4.82 -24.37 3.25
CA ARG A 55 4.78 -24.83 1.85
C ARG A 55 4.14 -26.20 1.71
N MET A 56 4.53 -27.15 2.56
CA MET A 56 3.93 -28.49 2.59
C MET A 56 2.45 -28.42 2.99
N ARG A 57 2.09 -27.59 3.97
CA ARG A 57 0.70 -27.37 4.40
C ARG A 57 -0.14 -26.81 3.26
N LYS A 58 0.32 -25.77 2.57
CA LYS A 58 -0.37 -25.20 1.40
C LYS A 58 -0.47 -26.18 0.25
N MET A 59 0.58 -26.96 -0.02
CA MET A 59 0.55 -28.01 -1.04
C MET A 59 -0.48 -29.09 -0.67
N ALA A 60 -0.47 -29.56 0.58
CA ALA A 60 -1.46 -30.52 1.09
C ALA A 60 -2.88 -29.97 0.99
N MET A 61 -3.11 -28.71 1.36
CA MET A 61 -4.42 -28.04 1.21
C MET A 61 -4.84 -27.91 -0.25
N ARG A 62 -3.91 -27.56 -1.16
CA ARG A 62 -4.18 -27.55 -2.61
C ARG A 62 -4.58 -28.92 -3.12
N LEU A 63 -3.85 -29.97 -2.72
CA LEU A 63 -4.15 -31.35 -3.11
C LEU A 63 -5.49 -31.82 -2.52
N LEU A 64 -5.80 -31.46 -1.27
CA LEU A 64 -7.11 -31.70 -0.65
C LEU A 64 -8.24 -31.02 -1.44
N ARG A 65 -8.03 -29.79 -1.90
CA ARG A 65 -8.97 -29.06 -2.77
C ARG A 65 -9.09 -29.65 -4.18
N CYS A 66 -8.14 -30.46 -4.64
CA CYS A 66 -8.30 -31.21 -5.88
C CYS A 66 -9.26 -32.41 -5.73
N CYS A 67 -9.60 -32.82 -4.50
CA CYS A 67 -10.60 -33.85 -4.27
C CYS A 67 -11.99 -33.30 -4.67
N PRO A 68 -12.70 -33.92 -5.65
CA PRO A 68 -13.97 -33.41 -6.15
C PRO A 68 -14.99 -33.16 -5.03
N LYS A 69 -15.15 -34.09 -4.08
CA LYS A 69 -16.11 -33.94 -2.97
C LYS A 69 -15.82 -32.74 -2.06
N ILE A 70 -14.55 -32.44 -1.80
CA ILE A 70 -14.15 -31.30 -0.95
C ILE A 70 -14.35 -30.01 -1.73
N ARG A 71 -13.92 -29.98 -2.99
CA ARG A 71 -14.10 -28.86 -3.90
C ARG A 71 -15.58 -28.51 -4.06
N ASP A 72 -16.41 -29.47 -4.42
CA ASP A 72 -17.84 -29.26 -4.66
C ASP A 72 -18.56 -28.77 -3.38
N LYS A 73 -18.11 -29.20 -2.19
CA LYS A 73 -18.62 -28.67 -0.92
C LYS A 73 -18.20 -27.20 -0.68
N ILE A 74 -16.93 -26.87 -0.91
CA ILE A 74 -16.43 -25.49 -0.77
C ILE A 74 -17.13 -24.59 -1.79
N ASP A 75 -17.21 -25.00 -3.05
CA ASP A 75 -17.87 -24.26 -4.12
C ASP A 75 -19.37 -24.08 -3.82
N GLY A 76 -20.02 -25.10 -3.26
CA GLY A 76 -21.41 -25.01 -2.81
C GLY A 76 -21.64 -23.97 -1.70
N GLU A 77 -20.75 -23.89 -0.70
CA GLU A 77 -20.84 -22.87 0.35
C GLU A 77 -20.48 -21.46 -0.17
N LEU A 78 -19.46 -21.35 -1.02
CA LEU A 78 -19.11 -20.08 -1.67
C LEU A 78 -20.28 -19.56 -2.53
N LYS A 79 -20.99 -20.44 -3.23
CA LYS A 79 -22.16 -20.06 -4.03
C LYS A 79 -23.28 -19.47 -3.16
N LYS A 80 -23.61 -20.10 -2.03
CA LYS A 80 -24.62 -19.60 -1.09
C LYS A 80 -24.25 -18.22 -0.55
N LEU A 81 -22.99 -18.04 -0.14
CA LEU A 81 -22.47 -16.75 0.32
C LEU A 81 -22.54 -15.69 -0.78
N ASN A 82 -22.21 -16.05 -2.02
CA ASN A 82 -22.31 -15.13 -3.15
C ASN A 82 -23.76 -14.68 -3.40
N GLU A 83 -24.73 -15.62 -3.38
CA GLU A 83 -26.15 -15.31 -3.49
C GLU A 83 -26.66 -14.40 -2.35
N GLU A 84 -26.10 -14.54 -1.15
CA GLU A 84 -26.40 -13.67 -0.02
C GLU A 84 -25.82 -12.26 -0.20
N PHE A 85 -24.56 -12.15 -0.62
CA PHE A 85 -23.92 -10.86 -0.91
C PHE A 85 -24.64 -10.11 -2.04
N GLU A 86 -25.03 -10.79 -3.12
CA GLU A 86 -25.81 -10.19 -4.20
C GLU A 86 -27.16 -9.68 -3.70
N ARG A 87 -27.88 -10.48 -2.89
CA ARG A 87 -29.15 -10.07 -2.28
C ARG A 87 -28.98 -8.84 -1.40
N GLU A 88 -27.89 -8.77 -0.63
CA GLU A 88 -27.57 -7.61 0.19
C GLU A 88 -27.28 -6.37 -0.68
N THR A 89 -26.51 -6.52 -1.78
CA THR A 89 -26.28 -5.43 -2.74
C THR A 89 -27.60 -4.93 -3.33
N ILE A 90 -28.46 -5.83 -3.82
CA ILE A 90 -29.79 -5.48 -4.36
C ILE A 90 -30.62 -4.70 -3.34
N ASN A 91 -30.59 -5.13 -2.08
CA ASN A 91 -31.30 -4.45 -0.99
C ASN A 91 -30.70 -3.06 -0.69
N ARG A 92 -29.37 -2.92 -0.70
CA ARG A 92 -28.67 -1.63 -0.49
C ARG A 92 -28.93 -0.64 -1.64
N THR A 93 -29.17 -1.13 -2.85
CA THR A 93 -29.48 -0.30 -4.03
C THR A 93 -30.98 -0.15 -4.32
N LYS A 94 -31.83 -0.62 -3.40
CA LYS A 94 -33.28 -0.62 -3.62
C LYS A 94 -33.81 0.81 -3.82
N GLY A 95 -34.67 0.99 -4.82
CA GLY A 95 -35.28 2.29 -5.13
C GLY A 95 -34.53 3.13 -6.17
N VAL A 96 -33.40 2.65 -6.69
CA VAL A 96 -32.69 3.24 -7.83
C VAL A 96 -32.57 2.19 -8.94
N PRO A 97 -32.93 2.51 -10.20
CA PRO A 97 -32.82 1.57 -11.30
C PRO A 97 -31.36 1.28 -11.68
N TYR A 98 -31.08 0.07 -12.14
CA TYR A 98 -29.79 -0.29 -12.73
C TYR A 98 -29.74 0.19 -14.18
N VAL A 99 -28.75 1.02 -14.51
CA VAL A 99 -28.46 1.45 -15.89
C VAL A 99 -27.35 0.56 -16.46
N THR A 100 -27.73 -0.40 -17.30
CA THR A 100 -26.81 -1.40 -17.88
C THR A 100 -26.42 -1.11 -19.33
N SER A 101 -27.06 -0.11 -19.95
CA SER A 101 -26.77 0.38 -21.30
C SER A 101 -26.88 1.90 -21.36
N LEU A 102 -26.20 2.50 -22.34
CA LEU A 102 -26.35 3.93 -22.60
C LEU A 102 -27.76 4.22 -23.13
N PRO A 103 -28.41 5.31 -22.67
CA PRO A 103 -29.70 5.69 -23.23
C PRO A 103 -29.53 6.11 -24.70
N ALA A 104 -30.53 5.82 -25.54
CA ALA A 104 -30.49 6.15 -26.97
C ALA A 104 -30.37 7.66 -27.24
N GLN A 105 -30.86 8.49 -26.32
CA GLN A 105 -30.73 9.94 -26.31
C GLN A 105 -30.28 10.38 -24.91
N GLY A 106 -29.56 11.51 -24.84
CA GLY A 106 -29.21 12.11 -23.55
C GLY A 106 -30.47 12.44 -22.75
N ILE A 107 -30.49 12.02 -21.48
CA ILE A 107 -31.57 12.37 -20.55
C ILE A 107 -31.38 13.80 -20.01
N ASP A 108 -32.48 14.40 -19.55
CA ASP A 108 -32.48 15.80 -19.11
C ASP A 108 -31.62 16.03 -17.85
N ARG A 109 -31.08 17.25 -17.71
CA ARG A 109 -30.26 17.66 -16.56
C ARG A 109 -30.97 17.39 -15.24
N GLU A 110 -32.25 17.73 -15.11
CA GLU A 110 -33.00 17.54 -13.87
C GLU A 110 -33.15 16.05 -13.53
N GLN A 111 -33.33 15.21 -14.54
CA GLN A 111 -33.40 13.76 -14.38
C GLN A 111 -32.07 13.18 -13.90
N ILE A 112 -30.95 13.63 -14.49
CA ILE A 112 -29.60 13.23 -14.07
C ILE A 112 -29.37 13.61 -12.59
N ILE A 113 -29.67 14.85 -12.22
CA ILE A 113 -29.48 15.32 -10.85
C ILE A 113 -30.33 14.50 -9.87
N LYS A 114 -31.61 14.26 -10.17
CA LYS A 114 -32.49 13.42 -9.33
C LYS A 114 -31.95 12.00 -9.18
N LEU A 115 -31.40 11.40 -10.24
CA LEU A 115 -30.83 10.06 -10.19
C LEU A 115 -29.56 10.02 -9.31
N VAL A 116 -28.67 11.01 -9.48
CA VAL A 116 -27.45 11.12 -8.67
C VAL A 116 -27.78 11.37 -7.21
N GLU A 117 -28.71 12.28 -6.90
CA GLU A 117 -29.15 12.56 -5.53
C GLU A 117 -29.71 11.30 -4.86
N ARG A 118 -30.63 10.59 -5.53
CA ARG A 118 -31.16 9.32 -5.02
C ARG A 118 -30.03 8.32 -4.73
N SER A 119 -29.05 8.21 -5.64
CA SER A 119 -27.94 7.25 -5.51
C SER A 119 -26.97 7.61 -4.38
N VAL A 120 -26.60 8.87 -4.25
CA VAL A 120 -25.64 9.34 -3.23
C VAL A 120 -26.21 9.19 -1.81
N TYR A 121 -27.53 9.27 -1.65
CA TYR A 121 -28.20 9.16 -0.36
C TYR A 121 -28.84 7.79 -0.09
N LEU A 122 -28.44 6.72 -0.82
CA LEU A 122 -28.87 5.34 -0.55
C LEU A 122 -28.33 4.77 0.79
N GLY A 123 -27.25 5.33 1.31
CA GLY A 123 -26.65 4.84 2.55
C GLY A 123 -27.57 5.01 3.76
N ASN A 124 -27.80 3.93 4.50
CA ASN A 124 -28.66 3.92 5.69
C ASN A 124 -27.98 4.46 6.96
N TYR A 125 -26.68 4.76 6.90
CA TYR A 125 -25.92 5.21 8.06
C TYR A 125 -25.95 6.73 8.22
N ASP A 126 -26.27 7.16 9.43
CA ASP A 126 -26.29 8.56 9.82
C ASP A 126 -24.90 9.09 10.15
N TRP A 127 -24.07 9.23 9.12
CA TRP A 127 -22.73 9.80 9.26
C TRP A 127 -22.76 11.29 9.63
N LYS A 128 -23.86 12.01 9.38
CA LYS A 128 -23.96 13.45 9.66
C LYS A 128 -24.07 13.73 11.16
N ASN A 129 -24.74 12.85 11.91
CA ASN A 129 -24.84 12.93 13.37
C ASN A 129 -23.78 12.06 14.08
N GLY A 130 -22.65 11.79 13.40
CA GLY A 130 -21.48 11.15 14.01
C GLY A 130 -21.68 9.69 14.40
N ARG A 131 -22.60 8.96 13.75
CA ARG A 131 -22.81 7.52 14.02
C ARG A 131 -21.83 6.60 13.28
N VAL A 132 -20.83 7.14 12.59
CA VAL A 132 -19.92 6.35 11.73
C VAL A 132 -18.47 6.62 12.11
N SER A 133 -17.75 5.56 12.49
CA SER A 133 -16.32 5.59 12.79
C SER A 133 -15.51 6.02 11.55
N GLY A 134 -14.69 7.05 11.70
CA GLY A 134 -13.88 7.58 10.61
C GLY A 134 -14.76 8.02 9.44
N CYS A 135 -14.51 7.43 8.25
CA CYS A 135 -15.26 7.64 7.00
C CYS A 135 -15.34 9.11 6.52
N VAL A 136 -16.09 9.95 7.22
CA VAL A 136 -16.25 11.39 6.99
C VAL A 136 -15.54 12.16 8.11
N TYR A 137 -14.53 12.95 7.71
CA TYR A 137 -13.60 13.57 8.66
C TYR A 137 -14.02 14.98 9.10
N ARG A 138 -14.95 15.61 8.36
CA ARG A 138 -15.43 16.97 8.60
C ARG A 138 -16.95 17.00 8.63
N ASN A 139 -17.48 18.02 9.29
CA ASN A 139 -18.92 18.22 9.36
C ASN A 139 -19.43 18.66 8.00
N ALA A 140 -20.73 18.47 7.76
CA ALA A 140 -21.38 18.98 6.56
C ALA A 140 -21.58 20.52 6.64
N GLU A 141 -20.60 21.24 7.21
CA GLU A 141 -20.54 22.70 7.26
C GLU A 141 -20.77 23.25 5.86
N SER A 142 -21.72 24.18 5.77
CA SER A 142 -22.14 24.77 4.50
C SER A 142 -21.00 25.55 3.85
N GLU A 143 -20.25 26.34 4.61
CA GLU A 143 -19.27 27.27 4.05
C GLU A 143 -18.10 26.55 3.34
N LEU A 144 -17.41 25.63 4.01
CA LEU A 144 -16.34 24.85 3.37
C LEU A 144 -16.88 23.95 2.24
N LYS A 145 -18.10 23.40 2.37
CA LYS A 145 -18.73 22.61 1.30
C LYS A 145 -18.97 23.46 0.05
N ASP A 146 -19.48 24.68 0.23
CA ASP A 146 -19.75 25.61 -0.87
C ASP A 146 -18.45 26.11 -1.50
N LEU A 147 -17.44 26.46 -0.69
CA LEU A 147 -16.09 26.79 -1.17
C LEU A 147 -15.49 25.66 -2.02
N VAL A 148 -15.53 24.42 -1.53
CA VAL A 148 -15.01 23.26 -2.27
C VAL A 148 -15.77 23.05 -3.58
N LYS A 149 -17.10 23.22 -3.57
CA LYS A 149 -17.93 23.10 -4.79
C LYS A 149 -17.54 24.16 -5.82
N GLU A 150 -17.37 25.42 -5.41
CA GLU A 150 -16.96 26.52 -6.28
C GLU A 150 -15.56 26.30 -6.85
N VAL A 151 -14.60 25.97 -5.99
CA VAL A 151 -13.21 25.70 -6.40
C VAL A 151 -13.13 24.51 -7.35
N TYR A 152 -13.86 23.42 -7.06
CA TYR A 152 -13.90 22.26 -7.94
C TYR A 152 -14.52 22.63 -9.30
N SER A 153 -15.59 23.43 -9.32
CA SER A 153 -16.19 23.91 -10.56
C SER A 153 -15.19 24.68 -11.42
N LEU A 154 -14.42 25.61 -10.81
CA LEU A 154 -13.39 26.40 -11.48
C LEU A 154 -12.26 25.55 -12.07
N ALA A 155 -11.83 24.52 -11.36
CA ALA A 155 -10.69 23.69 -11.73
C ALA A 155 -11.06 22.33 -12.37
N SER A 156 -12.34 22.09 -12.64
CA SER A 156 -12.89 20.79 -13.06
C SER A 156 -12.26 20.21 -14.34
N LEU A 157 -11.81 21.07 -15.25
CA LEU A 157 -11.18 20.68 -16.54
C LEU A 157 -9.65 20.70 -16.50
N THR A 158 -9.05 21.04 -15.36
CA THR A 158 -7.60 21.16 -15.25
C THR A 158 -6.95 19.79 -15.09
N ASN A 159 -5.86 19.56 -15.81
CA ASN A 159 -5.08 18.32 -15.76
C ASN A 159 -3.58 18.65 -15.59
N PRO A 160 -2.97 18.37 -14.42
CA PRO A 160 -1.57 18.73 -14.15
C PRO A 160 -0.56 17.92 -14.97
N LEU A 161 -1.00 17.00 -15.85
CA LEU A 161 -0.15 16.42 -16.90
C LEU A 161 0.31 17.48 -17.92
N HIS A 162 -0.43 18.59 -18.06
CA HIS A 162 -0.14 19.69 -18.98
C HIS A 162 0.22 20.96 -18.18
N PRO A 163 1.43 21.03 -17.58
CA PRO A 163 1.83 22.15 -16.73
C PRO A 163 1.99 23.47 -17.48
N ASP A 164 2.18 23.41 -18.80
CA ASP A 164 2.20 24.54 -19.73
C ASP A 164 0.80 25.14 -19.93
N VAL A 165 -0.23 24.29 -19.97
CA VAL A 165 -1.63 24.70 -20.09
C VAL A 165 -2.24 25.09 -18.75
N PHE A 166 -1.90 24.37 -17.68
CA PHE A 166 -2.47 24.56 -16.34
C PHE A 166 -1.40 24.86 -15.26
N PRO A 167 -0.56 25.90 -15.43
CA PRO A 167 0.52 26.18 -14.47
C PRO A 167 -0.01 26.54 -13.07
N GLY A 168 -1.21 27.11 -12.97
CA GLY A 168 -1.85 27.48 -11.70
C GLY A 168 -2.12 26.28 -10.79
N VAL A 169 -2.66 25.18 -11.33
CA VAL A 169 -2.94 23.98 -10.51
C VAL A 169 -1.64 23.26 -10.12
N CYS A 170 -0.64 23.25 -11.00
CA CYS A 170 0.69 22.72 -10.68
C CYS A 170 1.39 23.53 -9.58
N LYS A 171 1.21 24.87 -9.58
CA LYS A 171 1.66 25.72 -8.48
C LYS A 171 0.97 25.36 -7.16
N MET A 172 -0.36 25.20 -7.15
CA MET A 172 -1.11 24.79 -5.96
C MET A 172 -0.64 23.43 -5.44
N GLU A 173 -0.41 22.46 -6.32
CA GLU A 173 0.16 21.15 -5.95
C GLU A 173 1.53 21.29 -5.26
N ALA A 174 2.42 22.10 -5.83
CA ALA A 174 3.74 22.36 -5.25
C ALA A 174 3.64 23.04 -3.86
N GLU A 175 2.67 23.94 -3.68
CA GLU A 175 2.42 24.60 -2.41
C GLU A 175 1.88 23.64 -1.35
N VAL A 176 0.91 22.77 -1.68
CA VAL A 176 0.41 21.73 -0.77
C VAL A 176 1.56 20.84 -0.28
N VAL A 177 2.43 20.39 -1.19
CA VAL A 177 3.61 19.59 -0.84
C VAL A 177 4.55 20.36 0.07
N ARG A 178 4.85 21.63 -0.24
CA ARG A 178 5.78 22.43 0.56
C ARG A 178 5.22 22.76 1.95
N ILE A 179 3.93 23.09 2.05
CA ILE A 179 3.26 23.29 3.34
C ILE A 179 3.36 22.01 4.16
N SER A 180 3.05 20.86 3.56
CA SER A 180 3.14 19.56 4.23
C SER A 180 4.57 19.27 4.70
N CYS A 181 5.59 19.48 3.86
CA CYS A 181 6.99 19.36 4.28
C CYS A 181 7.29 20.17 5.54
N ARG A 182 6.85 21.44 5.61
CA ARG A 182 7.07 22.30 6.77
C ARG A 182 6.33 21.81 8.01
N LEU A 183 5.08 21.36 7.87
CA LEU A 183 4.30 20.78 8.98
C LEU A 183 4.97 19.54 9.59
N PHE A 184 5.72 18.78 8.77
CA PHE A 184 6.44 17.58 9.21
C PHE A 184 7.95 17.82 9.44
N GLY A 185 8.34 19.05 9.80
CA GLY A 185 9.72 19.38 10.19
C GLY A 185 10.76 19.25 9.06
N GLY A 186 10.32 19.32 7.80
CA GLY A 186 11.18 19.26 6.63
C GLY A 186 11.90 20.57 6.34
N ASP A 187 13.12 20.46 5.82
CA ASP A 187 13.99 21.57 5.41
C ASP A 187 13.85 21.87 3.90
N ASP A 188 14.76 22.68 3.34
CA ASP A 188 14.77 22.99 1.91
C ASP A 188 15.08 21.78 1.01
N ASN A 189 15.74 20.75 1.56
CA ASN A 189 16.03 19.50 0.87
C ASN A 189 14.80 18.58 0.78
N SER A 190 13.90 18.69 1.75
CA SER A 190 12.66 17.94 1.76
C SER A 190 11.79 18.27 0.55
N CYS A 191 11.14 17.24 0.02
CA CYS A 191 10.35 17.32 -1.21
C CYS A 191 9.25 16.27 -1.23
N GLY A 192 8.35 16.31 -2.20
CA GLY A 192 7.28 15.32 -2.28
C GLY A 192 6.45 15.46 -3.55
N THR A 193 5.30 14.79 -3.55
CA THR A 193 4.24 14.88 -4.57
C THR A 193 2.88 14.68 -3.91
N MET A 194 1.83 15.31 -4.46
CA MET A 194 0.48 14.90 -4.12
C MET A 194 0.16 13.55 -4.77
N THR A 195 -0.71 12.78 -4.15
CA THR A 195 -1.19 11.48 -4.62
C THR A 195 -2.70 11.40 -4.46
N THR A 196 -3.32 10.35 -4.99
CA THR A 196 -4.77 10.12 -4.90
C THR A 196 -5.23 9.60 -3.54
N GLY A 197 -4.30 9.21 -2.65
CA GLY A 197 -4.61 8.70 -1.33
C GLY A 197 -3.43 7.99 -0.69
N GLY A 198 -3.55 7.66 0.61
CA GLY A 198 -2.48 7.04 1.39
C GLY A 198 -1.98 5.71 0.81
N THR A 199 -2.85 4.95 0.15
CA THR A 199 -2.43 3.72 -0.55
C THR A 199 -1.45 4.01 -1.68
N GLU A 200 -1.68 5.03 -2.49
CA GLU A 200 -0.74 5.43 -3.55
C GLU A 200 0.55 5.99 -2.93
N SER A 201 0.46 6.80 -1.87
CA SER A 201 1.62 7.32 -1.13
C SER A 201 2.51 6.20 -0.60
N ILE A 202 1.94 5.18 0.03
CA ILE A 202 2.67 4.00 0.54
C ILE A 202 3.27 3.20 -0.62
N LEU A 203 2.52 2.98 -1.70
CA LEU A 203 3.00 2.27 -2.89
C LEU A 203 4.20 2.98 -3.52
N LEU A 204 4.13 4.30 -3.68
CA LEU A 204 5.22 5.11 -4.24
C LEU A 204 6.44 5.13 -3.31
N ALA A 205 6.26 5.19 -2.00
CA ALA A 205 7.36 5.04 -1.04
C ALA A 205 8.05 3.68 -1.16
N CYS A 206 7.28 2.59 -1.25
CA CYS A 206 7.81 1.24 -1.51
C CYS A 206 8.57 1.18 -2.85
N LYS A 207 8.00 1.71 -3.93
CA LYS A 207 8.64 1.74 -5.25
C LYS A 207 9.95 2.53 -5.21
N ALA A 208 9.92 3.73 -4.64
CA ALA A 208 11.09 4.61 -4.56
C ALA A 208 12.26 3.93 -3.84
N PHE A 209 12.01 3.35 -2.66
CA PHE A 209 13.06 2.67 -1.92
C PHE A 209 13.50 1.37 -2.61
N ARG A 210 12.60 0.67 -3.31
CA ARG A 210 12.96 -0.50 -4.12
C ARG A 210 13.93 -0.16 -5.22
N ASP A 211 13.60 0.85 -6.00
CA ASP A 211 14.36 1.21 -7.18
C ASP A 211 15.70 1.82 -6.73
N TYR A 212 15.70 2.65 -5.67
CA TYR A 212 16.93 3.14 -5.03
C TYR A 212 17.83 2.00 -4.53
N ALA A 213 17.27 1.03 -3.82
CA ALA A 213 17.99 -0.14 -3.34
C ALA A 213 18.54 -1.02 -4.48
N ARG A 214 17.82 -1.13 -5.60
CA ARG A 214 18.29 -1.87 -6.76
C ARG A 214 19.46 -1.16 -7.44
N GLU A 215 19.34 0.15 -7.64
CA GLU A 215 20.32 0.97 -8.36
C GLU A 215 21.60 1.18 -7.56
N TYR A 216 21.48 1.65 -6.30
CA TYR A 216 22.63 2.05 -5.49
C TYR A 216 23.14 0.94 -4.57
N LYS A 217 22.29 -0.05 -4.25
CA LYS A 217 22.64 -1.13 -3.30
C LYS A 217 22.69 -2.51 -3.96
N GLY A 218 22.40 -2.63 -5.26
CA GLY A 218 22.42 -3.89 -6.00
C GLY A 218 21.36 -4.91 -5.58
N ILE A 219 20.30 -4.48 -4.87
CA ILE A 219 19.29 -5.38 -4.30
C ILE A 219 18.31 -5.87 -5.37
N LYS A 220 18.38 -7.17 -5.70
CA LYS A 220 17.47 -7.82 -6.67
C LYS A 220 16.18 -8.35 -6.05
N LYS A 221 16.24 -8.86 -4.82
CA LYS A 221 15.12 -9.42 -4.03
C LYS A 221 14.90 -8.57 -2.78
N PRO A 222 14.13 -7.47 -2.87
CA PRO A 222 13.97 -6.52 -1.79
C PRO A 222 13.07 -7.05 -0.66
N GLU A 223 13.43 -6.73 0.58
CA GLU A 223 12.61 -7.00 1.77
C GLU A 223 12.29 -5.70 2.54
N MET A 224 11.14 -5.64 3.21
CA MET A 224 10.79 -4.55 4.14
C MET A 224 10.41 -5.11 5.52
N VAL A 225 10.88 -4.45 6.58
CA VAL A 225 10.50 -4.76 7.98
C VAL A 225 9.32 -3.88 8.38
N VAL A 226 8.23 -4.52 8.78
CA VAL A 226 6.92 -3.89 8.97
C VAL A 226 6.28 -4.41 10.25
N PRO A 227 5.72 -3.55 11.11
CA PRO A 227 4.85 -3.99 12.20
C PRO A 227 3.65 -4.78 11.68
N VAL A 228 3.14 -5.75 12.44
CA VAL A 228 1.87 -6.44 12.13
C VAL A 228 0.66 -5.49 12.09
N THR A 229 0.79 -4.31 12.69
CA THR A 229 -0.24 -3.25 12.73
C THR A 229 -0.15 -2.26 11.57
N ALA A 230 0.87 -2.39 10.70
CA ALA A 230 1.03 -1.52 9.54
C ALA A 230 -0.15 -1.67 8.57
N HIS A 231 -0.46 -0.61 7.82
CA HIS A 231 -1.61 -0.60 6.91
C HIS A 231 -1.51 -1.67 5.82
N SER A 232 -2.63 -2.29 5.42
CA SER A 232 -2.68 -3.34 4.38
C SER A 232 -2.20 -2.88 2.98
N ALA A 233 -1.99 -1.57 2.80
CA ALA A 233 -1.33 -1.03 1.60
C ALA A 233 0.12 -1.50 1.47
N PHE A 234 0.79 -1.87 2.57
CA PHE A 234 2.10 -2.51 2.51
C PHE A 234 2.00 -3.91 1.88
N ASP A 235 0.98 -4.73 2.22
CA ASP A 235 0.72 -6.01 1.54
C ASP A 235 0.43 -5.81 0.04
N LYS A 236 -0.37 -4.80 -0.29
CA LYS A 236 -0.66 -4.45 -1.69
C LYS A 236 0.62 -4.07 -2.45
N ALA A 237 1.46 -3.23 -1.85
CA ALA A 237 2.74 -2.84 -2.43
C ALA A 237 3.71 -4.03 -2.55
N ALA A 238 3.75 -4.92 -1.57
CA ALA A 238 4.53 -6.16 -1.62
C ALA A 238 4.14 -7.02 -2.82
N GLN A 239 2.84 -7.22 -3.03
CA GLN A 239 2.31 -8.02 -4.15
C GLN A 239 2.62 -7.39 -5.52
N PHE A 240 2.41 -6.08 -5.64
CA PHE A 240 2.59 -5.32 -6.89
C PHE A 240 4.05 -5.20 -7.27
N LEU A 241 4.91 -4.88 -6.30
CA LEU A 241 6.30 -4.53 -6.53
C LEU A 241 7.27 -5.70 -6.32
N LYS A 242 6.75 -6.87 -5.93
CA LYS A 242 7.50 -8.08 -5.56
C LYS A 242 8.53 -7.80 -4.47
N ILE A 243 8.04 -7.22 -3.37
CA ILE A 243 8.82 -6.94 -2.16
C ILE A 243 8.38 -7.92 -1.08
N ARG A 244 9.33 -8.58 -0.43
CA ARG A 244 9.02 -9.49 0.69
C ARG A 244 8.76 -8.69 1.96
N MET A 245 7.73 -9.09 2.72
CA MET A 245 7.43 -8.50 4.03
C MET A 245 7.99 -9.34 5.17
N ARG A 246 8.66 -8.69 6.11
CA ARG A 246 9.01 -9.24 7.42
C ARG A 246 8.14 -8.59 8.48
N LEU A 247 7.09 -9.29 8.86
CA LEU A 247 6.16 -8.85 9.88
C LEU A 247 6.79 -8.99 11.27
N VAL A 248 6.77 -7.91 12.03
CA VAL A 248 7.28 -7.85 13.41
C VAL A 248 6.10 -7.70 14.36
N PRO A 249 5.97 -8.57 15.38
CA PRO A 249 4.90 -8.47 16.36
C PRO A 249 5.02 -7.18 17.17
N VAL A 250 3.88 -6.69 17.64
CA VAL A 250 3.79 -5.60 18.60
C VAL A 250 3.95 -6.12 20.03
N ASN A 251 4.36 -5.25 20.94
CA ASN A 251 4.34 -5.58 22.37
C ASN A 251 2.87 -5.71 22.82
N PRO A 252 2.49 -6.76 23.59
CA PRO A 252 1.10 -6.98 23.98
C PRO A 252 0.46 -5.82 24.75
N ASP A 253 1.23 -5.10 25.56
CA ASP A 253 0.70 -4.02 26.40
C ASP A 253 0.62 -2.68 25.63
N SER A 254 1.72 -2.26 25.00
CA SER A 254 1.77 -0.96 24.32
C SER A 254 1.14 -0.98 22.92
N LEU A 255 1.02 -2.16 22.31
CA LEU A 255 0.62 -2.37 20.92
C LEU A 255 1.45 -1.57 19.91
N THR A 256 2.67 -1.22 20.29
CA THR A 256 3.70 -0.63 19.43
C THR A 256 4.67 -1.72 19.01
N VAL A 257 5.32 -1.56 17.86
CA VAL A 257 6.30 -2.53 17.37
C VAL A 257 7.45 -2.75 18.36
N SER A 258 7.90 -4.01 18.48
CA SER A 258 9.10 -4.34 19.25
C SER A 258 10.36 -3.89 18.52
N ILE A 259 11.12 -2.96 19.10
CA ILE A 259 12.40 -2.48 18.54
C ILE A 259 13.41 -3.64 18.40
N GLU A 260 13.51 -4.49 19.41
CA GLU A 260 14.35 -5.69 19.35
C GLU A 260 13.84 -6.70 18.32
N GLY A 261 12.51 -6.79 18.14
CA GLY A 261 11.90 -7.56 17.05
C GLY A 261 12.31 -7.03 15.68
N MET A 262 12.27 -5.71 15.46
CA MET A 262 12.72 -5.09 14.21
C MET A 262 14.22 -5.32 13.99
N LYS A 263 15.04 -5.17 15.03
CA LYS A 263 16.48 -5.43 14.99
C LYS A 263 16.82 -6.88 14.66
N ARG A 264 16.03 -7.85 15.11
CA ARG A 264 16.20 -9.28 14.73
C ARG A 264 15.67 -9.59 13.33
N ALA A 265 14.67 -8.85 12.86
CA ALA A 265 14.13 -9.01 11.52
C ALA A 265 15.09 -8.45 10.45
N ILE A 266 15.90 -7.46 10.83
CA ILE A 266 17.11 -7.05 10.11
C ILE A 266 18.06 -8.25 10.05
N ASN A 267 18.46 -8.66 8.85
CA ASN A 267 19.25 -9.86 8.62
C ASN A 267 20.31 -9.63 7.54
N ARG A 268 20.96 -10.69 7.02
CA ARG A 268 21.92 -10.54 5.92
C ARG A 268 21.29 -9.94 4.66
N ASN A 269 19.97 -9.92 4.57
CA ASN A 269 19.23 -9.05 3.67
C ASN A 269 19.04 -7.68 4.34
N THR A 270 20.08 -6.99 4.83
CA THR A 270 20.00 -5.63 5.41
C THR A 270 21.24 -4.75 5.23
N VAL A 271 21.12 -3.65 4.46
CA VAL A 271 22.30 -2.93 3.94
C VAL A 271 22.80 -1.83 4.86
N LEU A 272 24.01 -1.98 5.40
CA LEU A 272 24.85 -0.90 5.94
C LEU A 272 25.61 -0.18 4.81
N GLU A 273 25.59 1.15 4.76
CA GLU A 273 26.57 1.96 4.01
C GLU A 273 27.75 2.24 4.95
N ASP A 274 28.95 1.85 4.52
CA ASP A 274 30.18 2.27 5.14
C ASP A 274 30.30 3.77 4.88
N SER A 275 30.24 4.59 5.94
CA SER A 275 30.28 6.04 5.86
C SER A 275 31.59 6.51 5.20
N LEU A 276 31.58 6.63 3.88
CA LEU A 276 32.61 7.31 3.13
C LEU A 276 31.99 8.61 2.62
N ASN A 277 32.47 9.70 3.21
CA ASN A 277 32.26 11.11 2.89
C ASN A 277 31.52 11.41 1.57
N PRO A 278 30.58 12.38 1.58
CA PRO A 278 29.97 12.87 0.35
C PRO A 278 31.09 13.30 -0.62
N ARG A 279 31.25 12.56 -1.72
CA ARG A 279 32.04 13.05 -2.84
C ARG A 279 31.25 14.21 -3.42
N GLU A 280 31.84 15.39 -3.38
CA GLU A 280 31.35 16.58 -4.07
C GLU A 280 30.98 16.22 -5.52
N ASP A 281 29.83 16.73 -5.96
CA ASP A 281 29.41 16.68 -7.36
C ASP A 281 30.57 17.15 -8.25
N PRO A 282 30.91 16.43 -9.34
CA PRO A 282 31.85 16.94 -10.30
C PRO A 282 31.23 18.20 -10.93
N LYS A 283 31.77 19.36 -10.55
CA LYS A 283 31.50 20.64 -11.21
C LYS A 283 31.61 20.43 -12.72
N ILE A 284 30.48 20.59 -13.42
CA ILE A 284 30.45 20.71 -14.87
C ILE A 284 31.27 21.96 -15.20
N ARG A 285 32.51 21.73 -15.65
CA ARG A 285 33.34 22.77 -16.25
C ARG A 285 32.80 23.01 -17.65
N VAL A 286 32.21 24.18 -17.85
CA VAL A 286 31.91 24.72 -19.17
C VAL A 286 33.22 25.31 -19.71
N GLU A 287 33.93 24.53 -20.52
CA GLU A 287 34.89 25.01 -21.52
C GLU A 287 34.19 24.72 -22.86
N GLY A 288 33.80 25.70 -23.68
CA GLY A 288 34.63 26.72 -24.30
C GLY A 288 34.70 26.39 -25.80
N ASP A 289 34.11 27.25 -26.64
CA ASP A 289 33.99 27.13 -28.10
C ASP A 289 35.22 26.52 -28.80
N VAL A 290 34.98 25.56 -29.72
CA VAL A 290 35.96 25.19 -30.75
C VAL A 290 35.26 25.20 -32.12
N ARG A 291 35.74 26.11 -32.98
CA ARG A 291 35.42 26.19 -34.41
C ARG A 291 36.17 25.10 -35.19
N PRO A 292 35.64 24.64 -36.33
CA PRO A 292 36.28 23.63 -37.16
C PRO A 292 37.33 24.30 -38.05
N ASP A 293 38.50 23.69 -38.19
CA ASP A 293 39.34 23.71 -39.39
C ASP A 293 40.54 22.76 -39.17
N ASP A 294 41.14 22.35 -40.28
CA ASP A 294 42.33 21.51 -40.43
C ASP A 294 42.09 20.00 -40.47
N ALA A 295 41.57 19.59 -41.62
CA ALA A 295 41.90 18.33 -42.25
C ALA A 295 43.38 18.32 -42.68
N GLU A 296 44.11 17.25 -42.38
CA GLU A 296 45.08 16.71 -43.32
C GLU A 296 45.30 15.21 -43.09
N ALA A 297 45.29 14.49 -44.20
CA ALA A 297 45.29 13.05 -44.31
C ALA A 297 46.71 12.53 -44.59
N THR A 298 47.02 11.35 -44.08
CA THR A 298 47.86 10.38 -44.82
C THR A 298 47.39 8.96 -44.52
N ASN A 299 47.00 8.27 -45.59
CA ASN A 299 46.80 6.82 -45.78
C ASN A 299 48.08 6.04 -45.37
N GLU A 300 48.11 4.72 -45.16
CA GLU A 300 47.63 3.56 -45.95
C GLU A 300 47.88 2.34 -45.04
N ASP A 301 46.94 1.45 -44.74
CA ASP A 301 46.75 0.11 -45.34
C ASP A 301 46.23 -0.75 -44.16
N THR A 302 45.15 -1.55 -44.16
CA THR A 302 44.67 -2.52 -45.14
C THR A 302 43.25 -2.96 -44.73
N LEU A 303 42.39 -3.09 -45.74
CA LEU A 303 41.32 -4.08 -45.95
C LEU A 303 40.52 -4.63 -44.74
N THR A 304 39.25 -4.22 -44.76
CA THR A 304 38.07 -4.73 -44.06
C THR A 304 37.81 -6.23 -44.19
N VAL A 305 37.23 -6.83 -43.15
CA VAL A 305 36.08 -7.74 -43.29
C VAL A 305 34.99 -7.34 -42.29
N ARG A 306 34.08 -6.48 -42.76
CA ARG A 306 32.66 -6.56 -42.39
C ARG A 306 32.21 -7.99 -42.68
N ASP A 307 31.85 -8.74 -41.64
CA ASP A 307 30.85 -9.83 -41.61
C ASP A 307 31.12 -10.87 -40.51
N THR A 308 31.17 -10.43 -39.24
CA THR A 308 30.77 -11.31 -38.12
C THR A 308 30.11 -10.54 -36.98
N LEU A 309 29.34 -9.50 -37.31
CA LEU A 309 28.38 -8.85 -36.41
C LEU A 309 26.97 -9.29 -36.80
N ARG A 310 26.64 -10.56 -36.58
CA ARG A 310 25.26 -11.05 -36.72
C ARG A 310 24.95 -12.41 -36.05
N VAL A 311 25.44 -12.67 -34.84
CA VAL A 311 24.81 -13.64 -33.91
C VAL A 311 25.06 -13.18 -32.47
N SER A 312 24.23 -12.26 -31.96
CA SER A 312 24.08 -12.04 -30.50
C SER A 312 22.62 -11.72 -30.12
N TYR A 313 21.70 -11.99 -31.04
CA TYR A 313 20.26 -12.04 -30.78
C TYR A 313 19.81 -13.45 -31.10
N VAL A 314 19.56 -14.22 -30.04
CA VAL A 314 18.98 -15.59 -29.90
C VAL A 314 19.90 -16.35 -28.93
N PHE A 315 19.35 -16.79 -27.79
CA PHE A 315 20.02 -17.30 -26.57
C PHE A 315 20.42 -16.26 -25.51
N ARG A 316 19.44 -15.46 -25.08
CA ARG A 316 19.43 -14.86 -23.72
C ARG A 316 18.22 -15.30 -22.90
N GLY A 317 17.74 -16.52 -23.16
CA GLY A 317 16.85 -17.26 -22.28
C GLY A 317 17.55 -18.56 -21.90
N THR A 318 17.47 -18.96 -20.64
CA THR A 318 18.00 -20.22 -20.07
C THR A 318 19.53 -20.37 -19.99
N PHE A 319 20.18 -19.67 -19.06
CA PHE A 319 21.32 -20.22 -18.29
C PHE A 319 21.45 -19.43 -16.98
N SER A 320 20.91 -20.00 -15.90
CA SER A 320 21.02 -19.51 -14.53
C SER A 320 22.41 -19.77 -13.96
N GLU A 321 23.03 -18.73 -13.42
CA GLU A 321 24.01 -18.57 -12.31
C GLU A 321 24.92 -19.71 -11.79
N VAL A 322 24.95 -20.93 -12.32
CA VAL A 322 25.79 -22.03 -11.81
C VAL A 322 27.13 -22.15 -12.54
N SER A 323 27.32 -21.45 -13.66
CA SER A 323 28.52 -21.58 -14.52
C SER A 323 29.59 -20.50 -14.30
N ALA A 324 29.27 -19.39 -13.61
CA ALA A 324 30.20 -18.26 -13.44
C ALA A 324 31.31 -18.54 -12.41
N LEU A 325 31.11 -19.52 -11.53
CA LEU A 325 32.03 -19.86 -10.43
C LEU A 325 33.12 -20.89 -10.80
N LYS A 326 33.24 -21.28 -12.08
CA LYS A 326 34.32 -22.18 -12.54
C LYS A 326 35.19 -21.62 -13.67
N ILE A 327 34.96 -20.38 -14.09
CA ILE A 327 35.78 -19.70 -15.12
C ILE A 327 36.80 -18.74 -14.48
N SER A 328 36.61 -18.33 -13.23
CA SER A 328 37.58 -17.49 -12.50
C SER A 328 38.93 -18.18 -12.29
N ASP A 329 38.94 -19.50 -12.08
CA ASP A 329 40.15 -20.21 -11.67
C ASP A 329 41.04 -20.65 -12.85
N ALA A 330 40.55 -20.49 -14.09
CA ALA A 330 41.29 -20.85 -15.30
C ALA A 330 42.02 -19.66 -15.98
N ILE A 331 41.75 -18.41 -15.57
CA ILE A 331 42.26 -17.20 -16.25
C ILE A 331 43.27 -16.41 -15.38
N ILE A 332 43.45 -16.78 -14.10
CA ILE A 332 44.39 -16.12 -13.18
C ILE A 332 45.87 -16.16 -13.63
N PRO A 333 46.39 -17.13 -14.41
CA PRO A 333 47.80 -17.08 -14.82
C PRO A 333 48.13 -16.03 -15.89
N TYR A 334 47.15 -15.40 -16.55
CA TYR A 334 47.39 -14.54 -17.71
C TYR A 334 47.05 -13.05 -17.50
N SER A 335 46.60 -12.64 -16.31
CA SER A 335 46.19 -11.25 -16.02
C SER A 335 47.35 -10.26 -15.84
N GLY A 336 48.60 -10.72 -15.77
CA GLY A 336 49.77 -9.87 -15.52
C GLY A 336 50.20 -8.95 -16.68
N LYS A 337 49.77 -9.21 -17.92
CA LYS A 337 50.16 -8.41 -19.10
C LYS A 337 49.11 -7.39 -19.57
N PHE A 338 47.85 -7.51 -19.17
CA PHE A 338 46.77 -6.59 -19.58
C PHE A 338 46.65 -5.33 -18.71
N ALA A 339 47.08 -5.38 -17.45
CA ALA A 339 46.92 -4.26 -16.50
C ALA A 339 47.86 -3.06 -16.75
N LYS A 340 48.92 -3.22 -17.57
CA LYS A 340 49.89 -2.14 -17.85
C LYS A 340 49.49 -1.19 -18.99
N ILE A 341 48.49 -1.54 -19.81
CA ILE A 341 48.10 -0.73 -20.98
C ILE A 341 47.00 0.30 -20.62
N PHE A 342 46.20 0.06 -19.58
CA PHE A 342 44.99 0.85 -19.30
C PHE A 342 44.98 1.64 -17.97
N ASN A 343 46.12 1.73 -17.27
CA ASN A 343 46.27 2.52 -16.03
C ASN A 343 45.11 2.36 -15.01
N ILE A 344 44.66 1.12 -14.77
CA ILE A 344 43.60 0.81 -13.81
C ILE A 344 44.23 0.61 -12.42
N PRO A 345 43.82 1.33 -11.37
CA PRO A 345 44.39 1.15 -10.03
C PRO A 345 44.06 -0.22 -9.45
N ASN A 346 45.11 -0.94 -9.02
CA ASN A 346 45.16 -2.06 -8.07
C ASN A 346 43.88 -2.92 -7.88
N ILE A 347 43.85 -4.09 -8.53
CA ILE A 347 42.83 -5.16 -8.38
C ILE A 347 42.95 -5.93 -7.03
N SER A 348 43.83 -5.51 -6.11
CA SER A 348 44.01 -6.12 -4.79
C SER A 348 43.00 -5.67 -3.71
N ARG A 349 41.94 -4.94 -4.10
CA ARG A 349 40.81 -4.56 -3.22
C ARG A 349 39.43 -5.03 -3.73
N LEU A 350 39.37 -6.15 -4.45
CA LEU A 350 38.09 -6.86 -4.60
C LEU A 350 37.77 -7.57 -3.27
N LYS A 351 37.33 -6.81 -2.25
CA LYS A 351 36.51 -7.38 -1.18
C LYS A 351 35.30 -7.98 -1.89
N ILE A 352 35.13 -9.29 -1.79
CA ILE A 352 33.85 -9.95 -2.07
C ILE A 352 32.84 -9.23 -1.18
N GLN A 353 32.08 -8.33 -1.80
CA GLN A 353 31.05 -7.56 -1.15
C GLN A 353 29.91 -8.55 -0.97
N CYS A 354 29.88 -9.20 0.21
CA CYS A 354 28.67 -9.86 0.68
C CYS A 354 27.64 -8.75 0.89
N THR A 355 26.94 -8.41 -0.19
CA THR A 355 25.88 -7.42 -0.22
C THR A 355 24.85 -7.84 0.80
N LEU A 356 24.50 -6.92 1.70
CA LEU A 356 23.40 -7.11 2.61
C LEU A 356 22.18 -6.37 2.03
N PHE A 357 20.94 -6.88 2.13
CA PHE A 357 19.75 -6.58 1.26
C PHE A 357 18.38 -6.11 1.89
N LEU A 358 18.27 -5.02 2.68
CA LEU A 358 16.96 -4.51 3.18
C LEU A 358 16.62 -3.20 2.48
N GLN A 359 15.35 -3.02 2.13
CA GLN A 359 14.86 -1.84 1.44
C GLN A 359 14.44 -0.70 2.39
N LYS A 360 13.73 -1.00 3.48
CA LYS A 360 13.19 0.02 4.41
C LYS A 360 12.69 -0.55 5.74
N LEU A 361 12.64 0.32 6.76
CA LEU A 361 11.85 0.15 7.98
C LEU A 361 10.55 0.93 7.88
N VAL A 362 9.47 0.39 8.44
CA VAL A 362 8.15 1.05 8.48
C VAL A 362 7.70 1.22 9.93
N CYS A 363 7.06 2.34 10.21
CA CYS A 363 6.41 2.64 11.50
C CYS A 363 5.18 3.51 11.27
N SER A 364 4.24 3.53 12.22
CA SER A 364 2.97 4.25 12.07
C SER A 364 2.75 5.36 13.10
N ALA A 365 2.12 6.45 12.66
CA ALA A 365 1.80 7.65 13.44
C ALA A 365 0.33 8.12 13.27
N PRO A 366 -0.63 7.49 13.97
CA PRO A 366 -0.55 6.20 14.64
C PRO A 366 -0.87 5.04 13.68
N ASN A 367 -0.86 3.80 14.19
CA ASN A 367 -1.45 2.68 13.45
C ASN A 367 -2.98 2.73 13.44
N PHE A 368 -3.58 2.21 12.36
CA PHE A 368 -5.04 2.18 12.19
C PHE A 368 -5.76 1.28 13.20
N PRO A 369 -5.29 0.05 13.52
CA PRO A 369 -6.04 -0.84 14.39
C PRO A 369 -6.30 -0.29 15.79
N TYR A 370 -5.26 0.18 16.49
CA TYR A 370 -5.34 0.49 17.92
C TYR A 370 -5.13 1.97 18.24
N GLY A 371 -4.80 2.80 17.25
CA GLY A 371 -4.53 4.22 17.49
C GLY A 371 -3.24 4.50 18.25
N THR A 372 -2.38 3.50 18.45
CA THR A 372 -1.08 3.66 19.12
C THR A 372 -0.01 4.13 18.15
N MET A 373 0.97 4.90 18.65
CA MET A 373 2.08 5.41 17.86
C MET A 373 3.35 4.60 18.14
N ASP A 374 4.03 4.14 17.08
CA ASP A 374 5.29 3.43 17.24
C ASP A 374 6.38 4.34 17.83
N ASN A 375 7.43 3.76 18.41
CA ASN A 375 8.58 4.53 18.88
C ASN A 375 9.48 4.95 17.70
N ILE A 376 9.04 5.98 16.98
CA ILE A 376 9.67 6.43 15.73
C ILE A 376 11.08 6.96 15.98
N GLU A 377 11.35 7.56 17.13
CA GLU A 377 12.70 7.98 17.52
C GLU A 377 13.69 6.80 17.56
N ARG A 378 13.30 5.68 18.18
CA ARG A 378 14.13 4.46 18.22
C ARG A 378 14.26 3.80 16.85
N ILE A 379 13.19 3.79 16.05
CA ILE A 379 13.21 3.22 14.69
C ILE A 379 14.06 4.08 13.75
N SER A 380 14.03 5.40 13.92
CA SER A 380 14.90 6.36 13.22
C SER A 380 16.37 6.09 13.55
N ARG A 381 16.73 5.91 14.83
CA ARG A 381 18.08 5.49 15.23
C ARG A 381 18.48 4.17 14.61
N LEU A 382 17.60 3.17 14.63
CA LEU A 382 17.85 1.86 14.02
C LEU A 382 18.08 1.98 12.50
N GLY A 383 17.32 2.86 11.83
CA GLY A 383 17.51 3.18 10.42
C GLY A 383 18.88 3.80 10.14
N LEU A 384 19.37 4.70 11.00
CA LEU A 384 20.72 5.26 10.86
C LEU A 384 21.82 4.24 11.16
N GLU A 385 21.68 3.48 12.25
CA GLU A 385 22.63 2.43 12.66
C GLU A 385 22.86 1.41 11.56
N HIS A 386 21.82 1.12 10.79
CA HIS A 386 21.86 0.12 9.73
C HIS A 386 21.83 0.71 8.32
N ASP A 387 21.89 2.03 8.11
CA ASP A 387 21.69 2.70 6.82
C ASP A 387 20.45 2.21 6.03
N ILE A 388 19.31 2.16 6.69
CA ILE A 388 18.04 1.77 6.09
C ILE A 388 17.11 2.98 6.08
N PRO A 389 16.49 3.31 4.93
CA PRO A 389 15.43 4.32 4.90
C PRO A 389 14.27 3.98 5.83
N VAL A 390 13.86 4.93 6.66
CA VAL A 390 12.68 4.81 7.52
C VAL A 390 11.50 5.52 6.89
N HIS A 391 10.38 4.82 6.76
CA HIS A 391 9.11 5.37 6.31
C HIS A 391 8.13 5.47 7.47
N VAL A 392 7.64 6.68 7.72
CA VAL A 392 6.58 6.94 8.71
C VAL A 392 5.24 7.00 7.98
N ASP A 393 4.38 6.01 8.24
CA ASP A 393 2.99 6.02 7.83
C ASP A 393 2.18 6.91 8.78
N ALA A 394 2.02 8.18 8.40
CA ALA A 394 1.15 9.13 9.06
C ALA A 394 -0.13 9.37 8.24
N CYS A 395 -0.55 8.39 7.40
CA CYS A 395 -1.72 8.56 6.53
C CYS A 395 -2.96 8.89 7.35
N LEU A 396 -3.20 8.15 8.45
CA LEU A 396 -4.34 8.39 9.32
C LEU A 396 -4.18 9.68 10.13
N GLY A 397 -3.21 9.75 11.05
CA GLY A 397 -3.13 10.80 12.06
C GLY A 397 -2.21 11.98 11.71
N GLY A 398 -1.60 12.02 10.53
CA GLY A 398 -0.58 13.00 10.16
C GLY A 398 -0.99 14.46 10.40
N PHE A 399 -2.19 14.82 9.92
CA PHE A 399 -2.81 16.15 10.11
C PHE A 399 -3.46 16.34 11.50
N LEU A 400 -3.21 15.45 12.46
CA LEU A 400 -3.42 15.70 13.89
C LEU A 400 -2.08 15.89 14.58
N VAL A 401 -1.17 14.91 14.44
CA VAL A 401 0.11 14.87 15.16
C VAL A 401 0.99 16.08 14.87
N CYS A 402 0.90 16.67 13.68
CA CYS A 402 1.65 17.88 13.33
C CYS A 402 1.12 19.17 13.98
N PHE A 403 -0.09 19.16 14.54
CA PHE A 403 -0.70 20.31 15.24
C PHE A 403 -0.89 20.04 16.75
N MET A 404 -0.64 18.82 17.23
CA MET A 404 -0.88 18.44 18.61
C MET A 404 -0.05 19.26 19.62
N ARG A 405 1.18 19.67 19.29
CA ARG A 405 1.99 20.51 20.19
C ARG A 405 1.38 21.89 20.36
N GLU A 406 1.01 22.50 19.25
CA GLU A 406 0.34 23.79 19.21
C GLU A 406 -1.04 23.74 19.87
N ALA A 407 -1.72 22.58 19.83
CA ALA A 407 -2.99 22.33 20.54
C ALA A 407 -2.84 22.07 22.05
N GLY A 408 -1.61 22.07 22.58
CA GLY A 408 -1.31 21.93 24.01
C GLY A 408 -1.01 20.50 24.48
N TYR A 409 -0.80 19.55 23.57
CA TYR A 409 -0.43 18.18 23.90
C TYR A 409 1.07 17.93 23.73
N THR A 410 1.62 17.06 24.57
CA THR A 410 3.03 16.64 24.45
C THR A 410 3.10 15.36 23.62
N LEU A 411 3.93 15.34 22.58
CA LEU A 411 4.27 14.13 21.85
C LEU A 411 5.77 13.99 21.56
N PRO A 412 6.28 12.75 21.48
CA PRO A 412 7.60 12.46 20.95
C PRO A 412 7.76 12.98 19.52
N ASP A 413 9.00 13.22 19.11
CA ASP A 413 9.28 13.49 17.70
C ASP A 413 8.95 12.26 16.84
N PHE A 414 8.40 12.52 15.64
CA PHE A 414 7.85 11.48 14.77
C PHE A 414 8.13 11.73 13.27
N ASP A 415 8.75 12.86 12.92
CA ASP A 415 8.84 13.36 11.54
C ASP A 415 10.29 13.66 11.09
N PHE A 416 10.48 14.55 10.10
CA PHE A 416 11.81 14.85 9.57
C PHE A 416 12.79 15.49 10.56
N ARG A 417 12.34 15.91 11.76
CA ARG A 417 13.24 16.26 12.87
C ARG A 417 14.13 15.10 13.29
N LEU A 418 13.67 13.87 13.10
CA LEU A 418 14.44 12.66 13.36
C LEU A 418 15.26 12.30 12.12
N SER A 419 16.58 12.42 12.18
CA SER A 419 17.48 12.29 11.02
C SER A 419 17.36 11.00 10.21
N GLY A 420 16.99 9.87 10.83
CA GLY A 420 16.75 8.60 10.12
C GLY A 420 15.45 8.52 9.31
N VAL A 421 14.47 9.39 9.59
CA VAL A 421 13.19 9.42 8.84
C VAL A 421 13.46 9.88 7.41
N SER A 422 13.19 9.01 6.44
CA SER A 422 13.51 9.22 5.03
C SER A 422 12.29 9.59 4.19
N SER A 423 11.09 9.13 4.58
CA SER A 423 9.83 9.56 3.98
C SER A 423 8.65 9.49 4.95
N ILE A 424 7.61 10.26 4.63
CA ILE A 424 6.37 10.37 5.42
C ILE A 424 5.20 10.40 4.44
N SER A 425 4.18 9.58 4.65
CA SER A 425 2.89 9.70 3.96
C SER A 425 1.84 10.31 4.88
N ALA A 426 1.03 11.25 4.40
CA ALA A 426 -0.03 11.90 5.18
C ALA A 426 -1.25 12.21 4.32
N ASP A 427 -2.46 11.83 4.77
CA ASP A 427 -3.67 12.04 3.98
C ASP A 427 -4.31 13.40 4.25
N THR A 428 -4.25 14.28 3.26
CA THR A 428 -4.99 15.54 3.25
C THR A 428 -6.50 15.30 3.23
N HIS A 429 -7.00 14.20 2.65
CA HIS A 429 -8.44 13.86 2.63
C HIS A 429 -9.00 13.25 3.93
N LYS A 430 -8.16 13.12 4.96
CA LYS A 430 -8.54 12.72 6.32
C LYS A 430 -8.63 13.95 7.21
N TYR A 431 -7.73 14.10 8.20
CA TYR A 431 -7.71 15.27 9.09
C TYR A 431 -7.15 16.53 8.43
N GLY A 432 -6.67 16.47 7.18
CA GLY A 432 -6.50 17.67 6.36
C GLY A 432 -7.83 18.24 5.83
N TYR A 433 -8.93 17.51 6.00
CA TYR A 433 -10.31 17.85 5.61
C TYR A 433 -10.56 18.08 4.11
N ALA A 434 -9.57 17.83 3.26
CA ALA A 434 -9.69 17.95 1.81
C ALA A 434 -10.69 16.92 1.25
N PRO A 435 -11.20 17.13 0.02
CA PRO A 435 -12.02 16.13 -0.66
C PRO A 435 -11.31 14.78 -0.80
N LYS A 436 -12.10 13.69 -0.85
CA LYS A 436 -11.59 12.35 -1.14
C LYS A 436 -10.82 12.35 -2.47
N GLY A 437 -9.72 11.61 -2.51
CA GLY A 437 -8.83 11.57 -3.69
C GLY A 437 -7.55 12.41 -3.56
N SER A 438 -7.12 12.78 -2.34
CA SER A 438 -5.93 13.61 -2.11
C SER A 438 -5.07 13.13 -0.93
N SER A 439 -3.76 13.00 -1.12
CA SER A 439 -2.78 12.68 -0.07
C SER A 439 -1.42 13.25 -0.47
N VAL A 440 -0.42 13.15 0.40
CA VAL A 440 0.97 13.52 0.09
C VAL A 440 1.93 12.40 0.47
N ILE A 441 2.92 12.19 -0.39
CA ILE A 441 4.14 11.45 -0.06
C ILE A 441 5.31 12.44 -0.04
N LEU A 442 6.01 12.49 1.09
CA LEU A 442 7.13 13.38 1.35
C LEU A 442 8.41 12.55 1.51
N TYR A 443 9.53 13.08 1.05
CA TYR A 443 10.86 12.51 1.18
C TYR A 443 11.82 13.56 1.74
N ARG A 444 12.77 13.11 2.56
CA ARG A 444 13.84 13.97 3.06
C ARG A 444 14.70 14.55 1.95
N HIS A 445 14.91 13.79 0.86
CA HIS A 445 15.80 14.18 -0.23
C HIS A 445 15.22 13.83 -1.60
N LYS A 446 15.53 14.69 -2.59
CA LYS A 446 15.17 14.47 -4.01
C LYS A 446 15.68 13.14 -4.56
N LYS A 447 16.81 12.62 -4.06
CA LYS A 447 17.35 11.30 -4.46
C LYS A 447 16.30 10.20 -4.31
N TYR A 448 15.53 10.18 -3.21
CA TYR A 448 14.47 9.18 -3.04
C TYR A 448 13.28 9.45 -3.96
N ARG A 449 12.85 10.71 -4.06
CA ARG A 449 11.73 11.10 -4.92
C ARG A 449 11.97 10.75 -6.40
N HIS A 450 13.19 10.92 -6.91
CA HIS A 450 13.51 10.59 -8.30
C HIS A 450 13.27 9.11 -8.63
N HIS A 451 13.49 8.21 -7.66
CA HIS A 451 13.23 6.77 -7.84
C HIS A 451 11.74 6.41 -7.82
N GLN A 452 10.86 7.32 -7.38
CA GLN A 452 9.42 7.10 -7.51
C GLN A 452 8.93 7.36 -8.93
N PHE A 453 9.60 8.24 -9.68
CA PHE A 453 9.17 8.65 -11.00
C PHE A 453 9.16 7.49 -11.99
N THR A 454 8.34 7.64 -13.03
CA THR A 454 8.36 6.78 -14.21
C THR A 454 8.71 7.65 -15.41
N ILE A 455 9.80 7.31 -16.09
CA ILE A 455 10.34 8.06 -17.24
C ILE A 455 10.40 7.12 -18.44
N SER A 456 9.93 7.58 -19.59
CA SER A 456 10.00 6.88 -20.87
C SER A 456 10.59 7.82 -21.90
N THR A 457 11.83 7.55 -22.31
CA THR A 457 12.59 8.40 -23.25
C THR A 457 12.35 8.02 -24.71
N ASP A 458 12.03 6.75 -24.96
CA ASP A 458 12.02 6.18 -26.32
C ASP A 458 10.60 5.89 -26.83
N TRP A 459 9.57 6.37 -26.13
CA TRP A 459 8.18 6.18 -26.54
C TRP A 459 7.86 7.03 -27.77
N PRO A 460 7.24 6.48 -28.84
CA PRO A 460 6.94 7.25 -30.06
C PRO A 460 6.02 8.46 -29.87
N GLY A 461 5.28 8.53 -28.75
CA GLY A 461 4.45 9.68 -28.38
C GLY A 461 5.24 10.87 -27.79
N GLY A 462 6.56 10.75 -27.68
CA GLY A 462 7.46 11.76 -27.10
C GLY A 462 7.99 11.37 -25.72
N ILE A 463 8.92 12.18 -25.21
CA ILE A 463 9.46 12.00 -23.85
C ILE A 463 8.32 12.11 -22.85
N TYR A 464 8.11 11.05 -22.07
CA TYR A 464 7.05 10.98 -21.08
C TYR A 464 7.64 10.82 -19.68
N GLY A 465 7.12 11.60 -18.72
CA GLY A 465 7.48 11.50 -17.31
C GLY A 465 6.25 11.66 -16.43
N SER A 466 6.08 10.77 -15.45
CA SER A 466 5.05 10.92 -14.42
C SER A 466 5.67 10.92 -13.01
N PRO A 467 5.25 11.86 -12.15
CA PRO A 467 5.70 11.90 -10.76
C PRO A 467 5.03 10.85 -9.87
N THR A 468 3.93 10.24 -10.31
CA THR A 468 3.05 9.34 -9.53
C THR A 468 2.62 8.13 -10.37
N VAL A 469 1.63 7.33 -9.91
CA VAL A 469 1.12 6.20 -10.71
C VAL A 469 0.34 6.69 -11.92
N ASN A 470 -0.40 7.79 -11.78
CA ASN A 470 -1.30 8.29 -12.82
C ASN A 470 -0.58 9.17 -13.87
N GLY A 471 -1.11 9.17 -15.09
CA GLY A 471 -0.80 10.19 -16.11
C GLY A 471 -1.70 11.41 -15.94
N SER A 472 -2.86 11.40 -16.60
CA SER A 472 -3.91 12.40 -16.36
C SER A 472 -4.43 12.34 -14.93
N ARG A 473 -4.60 13.50 -14.30
CA ARG A 473 -5.10 13.63 -12.92
C ARG A 473 -6.16 14.73 -12.83
N ALA A 474 -7.05 14.63 -11.83
CA ALA A 474 -8.11 15.61 -11.61
C ALA A 474 -7.57 16.84 -10.86
N GLY A 475 -7.25 17.92 -11.58
CA GLY A 475 -6.74 19.15 -10.98
C GLY A 475 -7.75 19.85 -10.04
N GLY A 476 -9.06 19.60 -10.23
CA GLY A 476 -10.10 20.04 -9.30
C GLY A 476 -9.88 19.59 -7.85
N ILE A 477 -9.39 18.36 -7.64
CA ILE A 477 -9.09 17.84 -6.29
C ILE A 477 -7.85 18.51 -5.69
N ILE A 478 -6.84 18.82 -6.51
CA ILE A 478 -5.65 19.56 -6.09
C ILE A 478 -6.03 20.96 -5.62
N ALA A 479 -6.79 21.68 -6.43
CA ALA A 479 -7.25 23.03 -6.10
C ALA A 479 -8.11 23.04 -4.84
N ALA A 480 -9.05 22.08 -4.70
CA ALA A 480 -9.90 21.99 -3.52
C ALA A 480 -9.11 21.61 -2.25
N CYS A 481 -8.09 20.76 -2.36
CA CYS A 481 -7.18 20.46 -1.25
C CYS A 481 -6.42 21.71 -0.81
N TRP A 482 -5.81 22.44 -1.76
CA TRP A 482 -5.13 23.71 -1.48
C TRP A 482 -6.06 24.72 -0.81
N ALA A 483 -7.27 24.91 -1.35
CA ALA A 483 -8.26 25.83 -0.81
C ALA A 483 -8.69 25.44 0.61
N THR A 484 -8.84 24.14 0.89
CA THR A 484 -9.15 23.64 2.24
C THR A 484 -8.05 24.00 3.23
N MET A 485 -6.77 23.82 2.86
CA MET A 485 -5.65 24.19 3.72
C MET A 485 -5.60 25.70 3.99
N MET A 486 -5.93 26.52 2.99
CA MET A 486 -6.00 27.98 3.16
C MET A 486 -7.19 28.43 4.00
N TYR A 487 -8.33 27.75 3.87
CA TYR A 487 -9.54 28.03 4.65
C TYR A 487 -9.34 27.77 6.15
N PHE A 488 -8.77 26.61 6.51
CA PHE A 488 -8.49 26.30 7.91
C PHE A 488 -7.36 27.16 8.47
N GLY A 489 -6.27 27.32 7.71
CA GLY A 489 -5.04 27.91 8.23
C GLY A 489 -4.50 27.15 9.45
N MET A 490 -3.47 27.69 10.09
CA MET A 490 -2.89 27.07 11.29
C MET A 490 -3.89 27.02 12.45
N GLU A 491 -4.59 28.13 12.71
CA GLU A 491 -5.53 28.26 13.83
C GLU A 491 -6.68 27.24 13.74
N GLY A 492 -7.31 27.11 12.57
CA GLY A 492 -8.40 26.17 12.36
C GLY A 492 -7.96 24.72 12.54
N TYR A 493 -6.79 24.34 12.02
CA TYR A 493 -6.26 22.99 12.22
C TYR A 493 -5.90 22.70 13.68
N VAL A 494 -5.30 23.66 14.39
CA VAL A 494 -4.98 23.53 15.82
C VAL A 494 -6.25 23.37 16.65
N LYS A 495 -7.27 24.20 16.40
CA LYS A 495 -8.57 24.09 17.07
C LYS A 495 -9.24 22.74 16.79
N ALA A 496 -9.35 22.35 15.53
CA ALA A 496 -9.98 21.08 15.16
C ALA A 496 -9.23 19.87 15.73
N THR A 497 -7.90 19.93 15.78
CA THR A 497 -7.06 18.92 16.46
C THR A 497 -7.39 18.87 17.95
N LYS A 498 -7.47 20.02 18.62
CA LYS A 498 -7.83 20.09 20.05
C LYS A 498 -9.19 19.44 20.32
N ASP A 499 -10.20 19.82 19.54
CA ASP A 499 -11.57 19.31 19.71
C ASP A 499 -11.63 17.77 19.54
N ILE A 500 -10.90 17.23 18.55
CA ILE A 500 -10.82 15.78 18.31
C ILE A 500 -10.07 15.05 19.43
N ILE A 501 -8.93 15.58 19.88
CA ILE A 501 -8.12 14.92 20.91
C ILE A 501 -8.82 14.99 22.28
N ASP A 502 -9.43 16.13 22.65
CA ASP A 502 -10.21 16.27 23.90
C ASP A 502 -11.43 15.31 23.89
N THR A 503 -12.10 15.18 22.74
CA THR A 503 -13.20 14.21 22.56
C THR A 503 -12.70 12.77 22.67
N THR A 504 -11.54 12.46 22.07
CA THR A 504 -10.95 11.12 22.12
C THR A 504 -10.56 10.74 23.55
N GLN A 505 -9.92 11.64 24.29
CA GLN A 505 -9.56 11.43 25.70
C GLN A 505 -10.79 11.30 26.60
N TYR A 506 -11.86 12.03 26.31
CA TYR A 506 -13.15 11.87 26.99
C TYR A 506 -13.68 10.45 26.80
N ILE A 507 -13.84 9.99 25.54
CA ILE A 507 -14.37 8.66 25.25
C ILE A 507 -13.46 7.57 25.84
N GLU A 508 -12.14 7.71 25.69
CA GLU A 508 -11.17 6.75 26.26
C GLU A 508 -11.34 6.62 27.77
N ARG A 509 -11.40 7.74 28.50
CA ARG A 509 -11.55 7.74 29.96
C ARG A 509 -12.83 7.04 30.39
N GLU A 510 -13.95 7.33 29.72
CA GLU A 510 -15.24 6.70 30.04
C GLU A 510 -15.21 5.20 29.77
N LEU A 511 -14.67 4.77 28.63
CA LEU A 511 -14.56 3.34 28.29
C LEU A 511 -13.63 2.58 29.24
N ARG A 512 -12.52 3.19 29.68
CA ARG A 512 -11.64 2.60 30.70
C ARG A 512 -12.31 2.46 32.06
N GLY A 513 -13.32 3.28 32.36
CA GLY A 513 -14.10 3.19 33.59
C GLY A 513 -15.20 2.12 33.58
N MET A 514 -15.44 1.47 32.43
CA MET A 514 -16.47 0.44 32.30
C MET A 514 -15.92 -0.96 32.60
N ASN A 515 -16.69 -1.74 33.36
CA ASN A 515 -16.39 -3.16 33.56
C ASN A 515 -16.68 -3.97 32.29
N ASN A 516 -16.07 -5.14 32.17
CA ASN A 516 -16.26 -6.14 31.10
C ASN A 516 -15.71 -5.79 29.71
N ILE A 517 -15.11 -4.60 29.55
CA ILE A 517 -14.32 -4.23 28.37
C ILE A 517 -12.98 -3.67 28.80
N TYR A 518 -12.03 -3.65 27.87
CA TYR A 518 -10.75 -2.96 28.05
C TYR A 518 -10.38 -2.19 26.78
N VAL A 519 -9.67 -1.07 26.96
CA VAL A 519 -9.08 -0.31 25.86
C VAL A 519 -7.71 -0.89 25.53
N PHE A 520 -7.48 -1.17 24.26
CA PHE A 520 -6.21 -1.67 23.72
C PHE A 520 -5.13 -0.59 23.75
N GLY A 521 -4.00 -0.87 24.42
CA GLY A 521 -2.85 0.02 24.49
C GLY A 521 -3.20 1.41 25.04
N THR A 522 -2.48 2.43 24.55
CA THR A 522 -2.77 3.85 24.84
C THR A 522 -2.94 4.59 23.52
N PRO A 523 -4.19 4.86 23.10
CA PRO A 523 -4.50 5.73 21.97
C PRO A 523 -3.68 7.02 22.01
N MET A 524 -3.07 7.39 20.87
CA MET A 524 -2.28 8.61 20.77
C MET A 524 -2.96 9.73 19.99
N THR A 525 -3.86 9.39 19.08
CA THR A 525 -4.64 10.40 18.35
C THR A 525 -6.13 10.19 18.52
N SER A 526 -6.80 9.64 17.52
CA SER A 526 -8.24 9.68 17.34
C SER A 526 -8.90 8.31 17.35
N VAL A 527 -8.12 7.23 17.41
CA VAL A 527 -8.65 5.86 17.35
C VAL A 527 -8.60 5.22 18.71
N ILE A 528 -9.73 4.68 19.16
CA ILE A 528 -9.87 3.92 20.40
C ILE A 528 -10.36 2.53 20.05
N ALA A 529 -9.54 1.52 20.31
CA ALA A 529 -9.91 0.12 20.15
C ALA A 529 -10.29 -0.50 21.49
N VAL A 530 -11.36 -1.30 21.50
CA VAL A 530 -11.85 -2.02 22.69
C VAL A 530 -11.98 -3.51 22.45
N GLY A 531 -11.71 -4.28 23.49
CA GLY A 531 -11.88 -5.73 23.57
C GLY A 531 -12.63 -6.14 24.83
N SER A 532 -12.91 -7.43 24.95
CA SER A 532 -13.50 -8.04 26.16
C SER A 532 -12.87 -9.40 26.43
N HIS A 533 -12.76 -9.76 27.70
CA HIS A 533 -12.44 -11.13 28.14
C HIS A 533 -13.68 -11.90 28.61
N ASP A 534 -14.81 -11.21 28.79
CA ASP A 534 -16.01 -11.75 29.43
C ASP A 534 -17.08 -12.15 28.41
N PHE A 535 -17.06 -11.58 27.20
CA PHE A 535 -17.95 -11.95 26.10
C PHE A 535 -17.27 -11.74 24.73
N GLY A 536 -17.88 -12.30 23.67
CA GLY A 536 -17.42 -12.08 22.30
C GLY A 536 -17.64 -10.64 21.82
N ILE A 537 -16.57 -9.84 21.71
CA ILE A 537 -16.63 -8.38 21.44
C ILE A 537 -17.49 -7.97 20.21
N TYR A 538 -17.63 -8.83 19.20
CA TYR A 538 -18.47 -8.52 18.04
C TYR A 538 -19.96 -8.42 18.37
N ARG A 539 -20.42 -8.97 19.52
CA ARG A 539 -21.78 -8.73 20.02
C ARG A 539 -22.00 -7.28 20.38
N LEU A 540 -21.02 -6.63 21.00
CA LEU A 540 -21.09 -5.20 21.27
C LEU A 540 -21.16 -4.40 19.95
N SER A 541 -20.37 -4.80 18.94
CA SER A 541 -20.45 -4.18 17.61
C SER A 541 -21.83 -4.33 16.97
N GLN A 542 -22.43 -5.52 17.05
CA GLN A 542 -23.76 -5.80 16.51
C GLN A 542 -24.83 -5.01 17.25
N ALA A 543 -24.78 -4.97 18.58
CA ALA A 543 -25.74 -4.25 19.42
C ALA A 543 -25.68 -2.73 19.16
N LEU A 544 -24.47 -2.17 19.07
CA LEU A 544 -24.27 -0.76 18.72
C LEU A 544 -24.71 -0.48 17.28
N ASN A 545 -24.52 -1.42 16.35
CA ASN A 545 -25.01 -1.29 14.98
C ASN A 545 -26.53 -1.28 14.88
N ALA A 546 -27.22 -2.06 15.69
CA ALA A 546 -28.69 -1.99 15.81
C ALA A 546 -29.17 -0.62 16.33
N ARG A 547 -28.31 0.13 17.03
CA ARG A 547 -28.52 1.54 17.43
C ARG A 547 -28.09 2.57 16.38
N GLY A 548 -27.61 2.11 15.23
CA GLY A 548 -27.16 2.96 14.13
C GLY A 548 -25.66 3.25 14.11
N TRP A 549 -24.87 2.77 15.08
CA TRP A 549 -23.41 2.95 15.07
C TRP A 549 -22.73 2.05 14.03
N ASN A 550 -21.87 2.62 13.21
CA ASN A 550 -21.01 1.86 12.29
C ASN A 550 -19.56 1.94 12.78
N LEU A 551 -19.13 0.91 13.50
CA LEU A 551 -17.78 0.76 14.02
C LEU A 551 -16.96 -0.16 13.13
N ASN A 552 -15.64 -0.05 13.21
CA ASN A 552 -14.77 -0.98 12.50
C ASN A 552 -14.56 -2.24 13.34
N THR A 553 -14.72 -3.41 12.72
CA THR A 553 -14.34 -4.69 13.30
C THR A 553 -12.88 -5.00 13.01
N LEU A 554 -12.15 -5.40 14.04
CA LEU A 554 -10.73 -5.74 13.99
C LEU A 554 -10.54 -7.23 14.27
N GLN A 555 -9.39 -7.78 13.91
CA GLN A 555 -9.05 -9.19 14.10
C GLN A 555 -7.58 -9.35 14.48
N PHE A 556 -7.26 -10.45 15.16
CA PHE A 556 -5.91 -10.78 15.65
C PHE A 556 -5.28 -9.72 16.57
N PRO A 557 -5.88 -9.43 17.74
CA PRO A 557 -7.04 -10.09 18.35
C PRO A 557 -8.40 -9.48 17.95
N SER A 558 -9.48 -10.19 18.27
CA SER A 558 -10.85 -9.68 18.13
C SER A 558 -11.02 -8.39 18.91
N ALA A 559 -11.40 -7.33 18.21
CA ALA A 559 -11.64 -6.02 18.79
C ALA A 559 -12.59 -5.23 17.89
N ILE A 560 -13.11 -4.13 18.40
CA ILE A 560 -13.76 -3.10 17.60
C ILE A 560 -13.09 -1.76 17.87
N HIS A 561 -13.13 -0.82 16.94
CA HIS A 561 -12.69 0.55 17.22
C HIS A 561 -13.66 1.62 16.76
N ILE A 562 -13.52 2.78 17.37
CA ILE A 562 -14.05 4.05 16.90
C ILE A 562 -12.88 4.96 16.51
N CYS A 563 -12.95 5.54 15.31
CA CYS A 563 -12.07 6.59 14.82
C CYS A 563 -12.81 7.93 14.91
N VAL A 564 -12.46 8.72 15.93
CA VAL A 564 -13.03 10.03 16.22
C VAL A 564 -12.64 11.00 15.10
N THR A 565 -13.63 11.72 14.61
CA THR A 565 -13.50 12.78 13.59
C THR A 565 -14.14 14.05 14.11
N HIS A 566 -14.03 15.15 13.35
CA HIS A 566 -14.70 16.40 13.72
C HIS A 566 -16.23 16.26 13.87
N VAL A 567 -16.83 15.24 13.24
CA VAL A 567 -18.27 14.97 13.39
C VAL A 567 -18.64 14.46 14.78
N HIS A 568 -17.70 13.81 15.44
CA HIS A 568 -17.91 13.27 16.78
C HIS A 568 -17.70 14.32 17.88
N THR A 569 -17.13 15.48 17.54
CA THR A 569 -16.90 16.59 18.48
C THR A 569 -18.16 17.47 18.65
N GLU A 570 -19.20 17.21 17.86
CA GLU A 570 -20.49 17.90 17.99
C GLU A 570 -21.13 17.62 19.37
N PRO A 571 -21.82 18.61 19.97
CA PRO A 571 -22.39 18.47 21.30
C PRO A 571 -23.28 17.22 21.45
N GLY A 572 -22.99 16.40 22.47
CA GLY A 572 -23.77 15.22 22.81
C GLY A 572 -23.42 13.95 22.05
N VAL A 573 -22.70 14.00 20.93
CA VAL A 573 -22.39 12.79 20.12
C VAL A 573 -21.49 11.82 20.90
N ALA A 574 -20.41 12.30 21.50
CA ALA A 574 -19.51 11.48 22.30
C ALA A 574 -20.18 10.92 23.57
N GLN A 575 -21.03 11.72 24.23
CA GLN A 575 -21.81 11.29 25.38
C GLN A 575 -22.78 10.16 24.99
N GLN A 576 -23.51 10.34 23.89
CA GLN A 576 -24.44 9.34 23.37
C GLN A 576 -23.72 8.03 23.04
N PHE A 577 -22.52 8.08 22.46
CA PHE A 577 -21.71 6.89 22.20
C PHE A 577 -21.40 6.13 23.50
N VAL A 578 -20.89 6.84 24.50
CA VAL A 578 -20.55 6.28 25.82
C VAL A 578 -21.78 5.67 26.50
N ASP A 579 -22.92 6.35 26.44
CA ASP A 579 -24.17 5.87 27.05
C ASP A 579 -24.73 4.65 26.34
N ASP A 580 -24.67 4.62 25.00
CA ASP A 580 -25.08 3.45 24.21
C ASP A 580 -24.16 2.25 24.49
N VAL A 581 -22.85 2.45 24.63
CA VAL A 581 -21.90 1.38 25.03
C VAL A 581 -22.26 0.86 26.41
N ARG A 582 -22.42 1.74 27.40
CA ARG A 582 -22.75 1.35 28.78
C ARG A 582 -24.04 0.52 28.83
N PHE A 583 -25.07 1.00 28.15
CA PHE A 583 -26.37 0.34 28.11
C PHE A 583 -26.31 -1.04 27.44
N GLU A 584 -25.60 -1.17 26.30
CA GLU A 584 -25.49 -2.47 25.63
C GLU A 584 -24.58 -3.44 26.38
N LEU A 585 -23.58 -2.96 27.12
CA LEU A 585 -22.80 -3.80 28.03
C LEU A 585 -23.68 -4.41 29.13
N GLU A 586 -24.53 -3.60 29.78
CA GLU A 586 -25.46 -4.10 30.81
C GLU A 586 -26.39 -5.19 30.28
N LYS A 587 -26.83 -5.08 29.02
CA LYS A 587 -27.63 -6.11 28.35
C LYS A 587 -26.85 -7.37 28.03
N ILE A 588 -25.68 -7.22 27.40
CA ILE A 588 -24.83 -8.34 26.98
C ILE A 588 -24.43 -9.20 28.18
N MET A 589 -24.17 -8.57 29.33
CA MET A 589 -23.79 -9.29 30.55
C MET A 589 -24.95 -10.08 31.20
N GLN A 590 -26.19 -9.96 30.71
CA GLN A 590 -27.28 -10.85 31.11
C GLN A 590 -27.18 -12.22 30.43
N THR A 591 -26.52 -12.29 29.27
CA THR A 591 -26.32 -13.50 28.46
C THR A 591 -24.91 -13.55 27.85
N PRO A 592 -23.82 -13.50 28.65
CA PRO A 592 -22.46 -13.31 28.14
C PRO A 592 -21.98 -14.44 27.19
N GLU A 593 -22.53 -15.64 27.34
CA GLU A 593 -22.25 -16.83 26.54
C GLU A 593 -22.85 -16.84 25.12
N GLU A 594 -23.85 -16.00 24.84
CA GLU A 594 -24.38 -15.87 23.48
C GLU A 594 -23.29 -15.35 22.52
N GLU A 595 -23.39 -15.73 21.25
CA GLU A 595 -22.48 -15.31 20.18
C GLU A 595 -23.13 -14.23 19.29
N ALA A 596 -22.30 -13.52 18.51
CA ALA A 596 -22.80 -12.60 17.50
C ALA A 596 -23.40 -13.37 16.31
N GLU A 597 -24.29 -12.73 15.56
CA GLU A 597 -25.00 -13.31 14.41
C GLU A 597 -24.62 -12.61 13.09
N GLY A 598 -25.00 -13.22 11.96
CA GLY A 598 -24.83 -12.66 10.63
C GLY A 598 -23.38 -12.31 10.29
N ILE A 599 -23.15 -11.11 9.75
CA ILE A 599 -21.81 -10.68 9.32
C ILE A 599 -20.81 -10.60 10.49
N TYR A 600 -21.27 -10.36 11.72
CA TYR A 600 -20.42 -10.31 12.91
C TYR A 600 -19.94 -11.71 13.33
N ALA A 601 -20.78 -12.73 13.18
CA ALA A 601 -20.39 -14.14 13.31
C ALA A 601 -19.32 -14.53 12.26
N LEU A 602 -19.47 -14.02 11.03
CA LEU A 602 -18.49 -14.25 9.97
C LEU A 602 -17.11 -13.68 10.34
N TYR A 603 -17.03 -12.48 10.94
CA TYR A 603 -15.76 -11.93 11.43
C TYR A 603 -15.12 -12.78 12.55
N GLY A 604 -15.93 -13.31 13.46
CA GLY A 604 -15.47 -14.24 14.51
C GLY A 604 -14.92 -15.54 13.95
N SER A 605 -15.70 -16.22 13.12
CA SER A 605 -15.32 -17.49 12.50
C SER A 605 -14.18 -17.34 11.49
N ALA A 606 -14.09 -16.22 10.77
CA ALA A 606 -13.02 -15.99 9.80
C ALA A 606 -11.63 -16.10 10.43
N GLN A 607 -11.45 -15.74 11.70
CA GLN A 607 -10.16 -15.84 12.39
C GLN A 607 -9.75 -17.29 12.68
N THR A 608 -10.70 -18.20 12.89
CA THR A 608 -10.43 -19.60 13.24
C THR A 608 -10.11 -20.45 12.02
N ILE A 609 -10.44 -20.00 10.81
CA ILE A 609 -10.18 -20.70 9.54
C ILE A 609 -8.66 -20.77 9.29
N PRO A 610 -8.03 -21.98 9.36
CA PRO A 610 -6.57 -22.11 9.23
C PRO A 610 -6.08 -21.88 7.80
N ASP A 611 -6.89 -22.22 6.80
CA ASP A 611 -6.61 -21.99 5.39
C ASP A 611 -7.15 -20.62 4.95
N ARG A 612 -6.28 -19.61 5.06
CA ARG A 612 -6.60 -18.22 4.71
C ARG A 612 -7.02 -18.03 3.25
N SER A 613 -6.74 -18.98 2.35
CA SER A 613 -7.19 -18.85 0.97
C SER A 613 -8.71 -19.03 0.82
N VAL A 614 -9.40 -19.69 1.76
CA VAL A 614 -10.88 -19.69 1.81
C VAL A 614 -11.41 -18.28 2.09
N VAL A 615 -10.84 -17.60 3.09
CA VAL A 615 -11.18 -16.19 3.40
C VAL A 615 -10.91 -15.29 2.19
N GLY A 616 -9.84 -15.58 1.44
CA GLY A 616 -9.54 -14.92 0.17
C GLY A 616 -10.64 -15.09 -0.88
N GLU A 617 -11.17 -16.29 -1.09
CA GLU A 617 -12.28 -16.51 -2.03
C GLU A 617 -13.58 -15.82 -1.57
N ILE A 618 -13.93 -15.92 -0.29
CA ILE A 618 -15.10 -15.21 0.27
C ILE A 618 -14.98 -13.70 0.04
N THR A 619 -13.78 -13.15 0.25
CA THR A 619 -13.50 -11.72 0.03
C THR A 619 -13.67 -11.33 -1.44
N LYS A 620 -13.27 -12.20 -2.39
CA LYS A 620 -13.48 -11.95 -3.82
C LYS A 620 -14.97 -11.94 -4.17
N SER A 621 -15.75 -12.90 -3.68
CA SER A 621 -17.21 -12.92 -3.90
C SER A 621 -17.89 -11.66 -3.36
N PHE A 622 -17.48 -11.18 -2.19
CA PHE A 622 -17.96 -9.90 -1.65
C PHE A 622 -17.57 -8.70 -2.54
N ILE A 623 -16.39 -8.70 -3.14
CA ILE A 623 -15.98 -7.64 -4.08
C ILE A 623 -16.78 -7.74 -5.39
N ASP A 624 -16.96 -8.94 -5.94
CA ASP A 624 -17.75 -9.17 -7.15
C ASP A 624 -19.20 -8.69 -6.97
N SER A 625 -19.78 -8.90 -5.78
CA SER A 625 -21.14 -8.42 -5.48
C SER A 625 -21.26 -6.89 -5.46
N MET A 626 -20.18 -6.13 -5.27
CA MET A 626 -20.20 -4.66 -5.40
C MET A 626 -20.34 -4.19 -6.84
N TYR A 627 -19.98 -5.05 -7.80
CA TYR A 627 -20.10 -4.83 -9.24
C TYR A 627 -21.32 -5.54 -9.83
N TYR A 628 -22.22 -6.03 -8.99
CA TYR A 628 -23.43 -6.71 -9.43
C TYR A 628 -24.30 -5.80 -10.33
N THR A 629 -24.79 -6.38 -11.42
CA THR A 629 -25.88 -5.85 -12.23
C THR A 629 -26.83 -6.99 -12.58
N PRO A 630 -28.14 -6.74 -12.72
CA PRO A 630 -29.09 -7.77 -13.09
C PRO A 630 -28.73 -8.43 -14.43
N PRO A 631 -29.05 -9.73 -14.62
CA PRO A 631 -28.79 -10.44 -15.87
C PRO A 631 -29.44 -9.77 -17.08
N TYR A 632 -28.83 -9.92 -18.26
CA TYR A 632 -29.35 -9.41 -19.51
C TYR A 632 -30.76 -9.97 -19.79
N GLY A 633 -31.71 -9.09 -20.13
CA GLY A 633 -33.10 -9.47 -20.43
C GLY A 633 -34.02 -9.58 -19.21
N THR A 634 -33.52 -9.36 -18.00
CA THR A 634 -34.38 -9.08 -16.84
C THR A 634 -34.95 -7.67 -17.04
N GLU A 635 -36.27 -7.48 -16.95
CA GLU A 635 -36.88 -6.13 -16.97
C GLU A 635 -36.32 -5.32 -15.80
N THR A 636 -35.25 -4.56 -16.06
CA THR A 636 -34.89 -3.42 -15.23
C THR A 636 -36.05 -2.45 -15.36
N LEU A 637 -36.66 -2.04 -14.23
CA LEU A 637 -37.60 -0.92 -14.20
C LEU A 637 -37.13 0.14 -15.19
N ASP A 638 -37.86 0.24 -16.31
CA ASP A 638 -37.56 1.19 -17.36
C ASP A 638 -37.40 2.54 -16.66
N VAL A 639 -36.38 3.31 -17.03
CA VAL A 639 -36.23 4.70 -16.57
C VAL A 639 -37.32 5.56 -17.25
N GLN A 640 -38.57 5.11 -17.27
CA GLN A 640 -39.73 5.96 -17.25
C GLN A 640 -40.00 6.31 -15.78
N LEU A 641 -39.13 7.15 -15.21
CA LEU A 641 -39.47 7.90 -14.01
C LEU A 641 -40.78 8.63 -14.31
N ASP A 642 -41.88 8.18 -13.71
CA ASP A 642 -43.25 8.62 -14.00
C ASP A 642 -43.36 10.12 -14.30
N ALA A 643 -43.54 10.46 -15.57
CA ALA A 643 -44.08 11.75 -16.00
C ALA A 643 -45.60 11.84 -15.74
N ARG A 644 -46.20 10.85 -15.05
CA ARG A 644 -47.66 10.70 -14.90
C ARG A 644 -48.23 11.06 -13.51
N HIS A 645 -47.51 11.84 -12.71
CA HIS A 645 -48.05 12.39 -11.45
C HIS A 645 -47.98 13.93 -11.33
N GLN A 646 -47.98 14.65 -12.45
CA GLN A 646 -48.16 16.11 -12.46
C GLN A 646 -49.48 16.58 -13.10
N ASN A 647 -50.46 15.70 -13.34
CA ASN A 647 -51.72 16.08 -14.03
C ASN A 647 -53.03 15.57 -13.38
N SER A 648 -53.03 15.11 -12.13
CA SER A 648 -54.26 14.66 -11.45
C SER A 648 -54.84 15.61 -10.40
N ASP A 649 -54.14 16.66 -9.96
CA ASP A 649 -54.64 17.55 -8.90
C ASP A 649 -55.28 18.85 -9.41
N SER A 650 -55.66 18.93 -10.68
CA SER A 650 -56.36 20.09 -11.24
C SER A 650 -57.80 19.84 -11.69
N LYS A 651 -58.41 18.70 -11.36
CA LYS A 651 -59.83 18.43 -11.65
C LYS A 651 -60.50 17.50 -10.61
N ALA A 652 -60.85 18.04 -9.45
CA ALA A 652 -62.04 17.63 -8.70
C ALA A 652 -62.38 18.68 -7.65
N SER A 653 -63.46 19.43 -7.94
CA SER A 653 -64.32 20.28 -7.07
C SER A 653 -63.68 21.22 -6.06
#